data_AF-A0A5Q4ZI78-F1
#
_entry.id   AF-A0A5Q4ZI78-F1
#
_cell.length_a   1.000
_cell.length_b   1.000
_cell.length_c   1.000
_cell.angle_alpha   90.00
_cell.angle_beta   90.00
_cell.angle_gamma   90.00
#
_symmetry.space_group_name_H-M   'P 1'
#
loop_
_entity.id
_entity.type
_entity.pdbx_description
1 polymer ?
#
loop_
_entity_poly.entity_id
_entity_poly.type
_entity_poly.pdbx_seq_one_letter_code
_entity_poly.pdbx_strand_id
1 'polypeptide(L)'
;MTPVRPAVRRLTRQHFALYRGYLEGATIEGLHTAYGEPGTDVRVTRRLIATLRDTLAVAARRARDIEAAHLLRLKPGSIPLAELHGTDDVPTLDVYRDRVDPDHVYSEAELLDLYLADYPPEATPRMDRRIARNARLRQRQATALARMEKALVQDPRPDHPLDGWFEPVVAGRLRAAGLSTLADLLALIGRRRNRWHMEVPKLGPKGAQRILDWLSLHASSLGQVLSPLATTPRRQLHAGHPALSRPPIAGTVPDVVPMEALRVSAELDGSRGLNRAPVPAHQAELATDLAAIAAWVNVRGARSPDTARAYRREAERLLLWAVVEKRKPLSSLNTLDCSEYIEVFLKDPQPAERWVGNRRVERFEPAWRPFTGKALSDRSREIARKVLRSMCSWLVGERYLASNPFHGLPKSDDIDEIDATGRTLTHAQWKYVLQTTTRVTYTREEQRDHFILLFAYATGLRRAELARATTGDLSRTALDGALADAWELKVHGKGRRKRHVPMPVRLMAELERTLQARREPPLGKCPKETPLIAHLQTGQPLTPDAVARLFKRIFKRAADQLEATYPGSADDLKKASTHWLRHTHVNHTLDSGADVRDVQVNLGHASLGTTTIYTKGDSARRYKAVNAFFDGALAEADK
;
A
#
# COMPACT_ATOMS: atom_id res chain seq x y z
N MET A 1 3.58 -34.56 35.18
CA MET A 1 3.96 -33.14 35.03
C MET A 1 2.72 -32.27 35.22
N THR A 2 2.65 -31.55 36.32
CA THR A 2 1.56 -30.61 36.65
C THR A 2 1.54 -29.48 35.62
N PRO A 3 0.40 -29.09 35.03
CA PRO A 3 0.37 -27.99 34.07
C PRO A 3 0.70 -26.68 34.79
N VAL A 4 1.83 -26.08 34.45
CA VAL A 4 2.24 -24.76 34.93
C VAL A 4 1.21 -23.74 34.45
N ARG A 5 0.41 -23.19 35.37
CA ARG A 5 -0.55 -22.11 35.07
C ARG A 5 0.24 -20.89 34.55
N PRO A 6 -0.19 -20.23 33.45
CA PRO A 6 0.47 -19.03 32.96
C PRO A 6 0.34 -17.92 34.01
N ALA A 7 1.46 -17.49 34.58
CA ALA A 7 1.49 -16.33 35.47
C ALA A 7 1.22 -15.06 34.65
N VAL A 8 0.29 -14.21 35.09
CA VAL A 8 0.12 -12.85 34.55
C VAL A 8 1.37 -12.07 34.96
N ARG A 9 2.33 -11.89 34.03
CA ARG A 9 3.64 -11.34 34.38
C ARG A 9 3.66 -9.81 34.56
N ARG A 10 2.64 -9.08 34.10
CA ARG A 10 2.47 -7.63 34.36
C ARG A 10 0.98 -7.31 34.57
N LEU A 11 0.65 -6.67 35.69
CA LEU A 11 -0.72 -6.31 36.06
C LEU A 11 -1.02 -4.89 35.57
N THR A 12 -2.00 -4.76 34.68
CA THR A 12 -2.51 -3.46 34.22
C THR A 12 -3.66 -2.96 35.09
N ARG A 13 -3.99 -1.67 35.03
CA ARG A 13 -5.15 -1.09 35.76
C ARG A 13 -6.46 -1.81 35.45
N GLN A 14 -6.65 -2.30 34.21
CA GLN A 14 -7.83 -3.09 33.84
C GLN A 14 -7.94 -4.41 34.61
N HIS A 15 -6.81 -5.07 34.88
CA HIS A 15 -6.80 -6.28 35.71
C HIS A 15 -7.23 -5.98 37.15
N PHE A 16 -6.81 -4.84 37.71
CA PHE A 16 -7.23 -4.38 39.03
C PHE A 16 -8.72 -4.00 39.07
N ALA A 17 -9.23 -3.34 38.02
CA ALA A 17 -10.65 -3.02 37.89
C ALA A 17 -11.53 -4.27 37.81
N LEU A 18 -11.15 -5.25 36.98
CA LEU A 18 -11.82 -6.56 36.90
C LEU A 18 -11.84 -7.27 38.26
N TYR A 19 -10.70 -7.33 38.95
CA TYR A 19 -10.60 -8.01 40.24
C TYR A 19 -11.36 -7.26 41.35
N ARG A 20 -11.43 -5.94 41.29
CA ARG A 20 -12.22 -5.10 42.20
C ARG A 20 -13.71 -5.41 42.06
N GLY A 21 -14.24 -5.39 40.84
CA GLY A 21 -15.65 -5.74 40.60
C GLY A 21 -15.99 -7.17 41.04
N TYR A 22 -15.02 -8.10 40.91
CA TYR A 22 -15.16 -9.45 41.45
C TYR A 22 -15.26 -9.48 43.00
N LEU A 23 -14.44 -8.70 43.71
CA LEU A 23 -14.49 -8.60 45.17
C LEU A 23 -15.76 -7.89 45.68
N GLU A 24 -16.32 -6.98 44.88
CA GLU A 24 -17.56 -6.27 45.17
C GLU A 24 -18.81 -7.13 44.94
N GLY A 25 -18.66 -8.33 44.36
CA GLY A 25 -19.75 -9.30 44.19
C GLY A 25 -20.45 -9.24 42.82
N ALA A 26 -19.88 -8.56 41.83
CA ALA A 26 -20.44 -8.55 40.48
C ALA A 26 -20.44 -9.96 39.85
N THR A 27 -21.46 -10.27 39.04
CA THR A 27 -21.55 -11.54 38.32
C THR A 27 -20.40 -11.69 37.32
N ILE A 28 -19.91 -12.92 37.14
CA ILE A 28 -18.76 -13.18 36.25
C ILE A 28 -19.14 -12.86 34.79
N GLU A 29 -20.41 -13.07 34.43
CA GLU A 29 -21.00 -12.73 33.15
C GLU A 29 -20.98 -11.21 32.92
N GLY A 30 -21.38 -10.41 33.91
CA GLY A 30 -21.32 -8.95 33.83
C GLY A 30 -19.88 -8.42 33.73
N LEU A 31 -18.96 -9.01 34.51
CA LEU A 31 -17.53 -8.69 34.45
C LEU A 31 -16.90 -9.08 33.11
N HIS A 32 -17.34 -10.17 32.49
CA HIS A 32 -16.90 -10.57 31.15
C HIS A 32 -17.37 -9.57 30.09
N THR A 33 -18.61 -9.08 30.17
CA THR A 33 -19.11 -8.05 29.25
C THR A 33 -18.35 -6.73 29.40
N ALA A 34 -17.99 -6.33 30.62
CA ALA A 34 -17.33 -5.04 30.88
C ALA A 34 -15.81 -5.06 30.66
N TYR A 35 -15.14 -6.18 30.98
CA TYR A 35 -13.67 -6.26 31.03
C TYR A 35 -13.10 -7.49 30.28
N GLY A 36 -13.94 -8.37 29.74
CA GLY A 36 -13.52 -9.55 28.98
C GLY A 36 -13.06 -9.21 27.58
N GLU A 37 -12.24 -10.08 26.99
CA GLU A 37 -11.78 -9.92 25.61
C GLU A 37 -12.94 -10.23 24.63
N PRO A 38 -13.29 -9.31 23.71
CA PRO A 38 -14.39 -9.53 22.76
C PRO A 38 -14.22 -10.82 21.94
N GLY A 39 -15.27 -11.65 21.90
CA GLY A 39 -15.25 -12.94 21.20
C GLY A 39 -14.60 -14.09 21.97
N THR A 40 -14.33 -13.92 23.27
CA THR A 40 -13.94 -15.00 24.18
C THR A 40 -15.12 -15.46 25.04
N ASP A 41 -15.00 -16.64 25.66
CA ASP A 41 -16.03 -17.22 26.54
C ASP A 41 -15.82 -16.74 27.99
N VAL A 42 -16.91 -16.57 28.76
CA VAL A 42 -16.93 -16.30 30.21
C VAL A 42 -15.96 -17.21 31.01
N ARG A 43 -15.73 -18.44 30.55
CA ARG A 43 -14.74 -19.38 31.10
C ARG A 43 -13.32 -18.82 31.13
N VAL A 44 -12.93 -17.99 30.15
CA VAL A 44 -11.62 -17.32 30.08
C VAL A 44 -11.51 -16.29 31.19
N THR A 45 -12.52 -15.44 31.37
CA THR A 45 -12.57 -14.45 32.46
C THR A 45 -12.53 -15.11 33.83
N ARG A 46 -13.23 -16.25 34.00
CA ARG A 46 -13.17 -17.03 35.25
C ARG A 46 -11.76 -17.52 35.57
N ARG A 47 -11.02 -18.03 34.57
CA ARG A 47 -9.61 -18.44 34.74
C ARG A 47 -8.70 -17.24 35.02
N LEU A 48 -8.95 -16.10 34.38
CA LEU A 48 -8.20 -14.86 34.62
C LEU A 48 -8.37 -14.38 36.06
N ILE A 49 -9.60 -14.31 36.58
CA ILE A 49 -9.88 -13.95 37.98
C ILE A 49 -9.14 -14.89 38.95
N ALA A 50 -9.19 -16.20 38.70
CA ALA A 50 -8.47 -17.17 39.53
C ALA A 50 -6.94 -16.95 39.50
N THR A 51 -6.40 -16.62 38.33
CA THR A 51 -4.97 -16.34 38.15
C THR A 51 -4.57 -15.03 38.82
N LEU A 52 -5.40 -13.98 38.72
CA LEU A 52 -5.20 -12.69 39.39
C LEU A 52 -5.19 -12.84 40.90
N ARG A 53 -6.14 -13.61 41.47
CA ARG A 53 -6.15 -13.93 42.90
C ARG A 53 -4.85 -14.55 43.37
N ASP A 54 -4.39 -15.58 42.67
CA ASP A 54 -3.17 -16.31 43.04
C ASP A 54 -1.93 -15.41 42.88
N THR A 55 -1.87 -14.62 41.80
CA THR A 55 -0.76 -13.68 41.50
C THR A 55 -0.68 -12.55 42.53
N LEU A 56 -1.80 -11.89 42.85
CA LEU A 56 -1.86 -10.81 43.83
C LEU A 56 -1.53 -11.30 45.24
N ALA A 57 -2.00 -12.49 45.62
CA ALA A 57 -1.67 -13.08 46.93
C ALA A 57 -0.18 -13.43 47.04
N VAL A 58 0.44 -13.94 45.97
CA VAL A 58 1.89 -14.20 45.93
C VAL A 58 2.68 -12.89 45.96
N ALA A 59 2.23 -11.86 45.23
CA ALA A 59 2.87 -10.55 45.24
C ALA A 59 2.81 -9.88 46.63
N ALA A 60 1.66 -9.94 47.30
CA ALA A 60 1.50 -9.44 48.67
C ALA A 60 2.44 -10.15 49.66
N ARG A 61 2.59 -11.49 49.56
CA ARG A 61 3.57 -12.23 50.39
C ARG A 61 5.01 -11.82 50.13
N ARG A 62 5.39 -11.61 48.86
CA ARG A 62 6.74 -11.14 48.49
C ARG A 62 7.02 -9.74 49.05
N ALA A 63 6.00 -8.89 49.13
CA ALA A 63 6.06 -7.58 49.77
C ALA A 63 5.99 -7.64 51.31
N ARG A 64 6.01 -8.84 51.93
CA ARG A 64 5.83 -9.09 53.36
C ARG A 64 4.50 -8.55 53.94
N ASP A 65 3.50 -8.29 53.10
CA ASP A 65 2.14 -7.90 53.50
C ASP A 65 1.25 -9.15 53.63
N ILE A 66 1.42 -9.83 54.76
CA ILE A 66 0.73 -11.11 55.06
C ILE A 66 -0.79 -10.90 55.18
N GLU A 67 -1.22 -9.72 55.67
CA GLU A 67 -2.62 -9.35 55.80
C GLU A 67 -3.28 -9.22 54.42
N ALA A 68 -2.67 -8.47 53.48
CA ALA A 68 -3.19 -8.34 52.12
C ALA A 68 -3.23 -9.69 51.39
N ALA A 69 -2.22 -10.55 51.60
CA ALA A 69 -2.18 -11.89 51.01
C ALA A 69 -3.34 -12.77 51.48
N HIS A 70 -3.79 -12.60 52.72
CA HIS A 70 -4.95 -13.29 53.28
C HIS A 70 -6.26 -12.68 52.75
N LEU A 71 -6.41 -11.36 52.86
CA LEU A 71 -7.61 -10.61 52.47
C LEU A 71 -7.98 -10.80 51.00
N LEU A 72 -7.00 -10.80 50.10
CA LEU A 72 -7.22 -10.92 48.65
C LEU A 72 -7.61 -12.34 48.20
N ARG A 73 -7.50 -13.36 49.07
CA ARG A 73 -7.91 -14.75 48.76
C ARG A 73 -9.31 -15.10 49.22
N LEU A 74 -9.92 -14.30 50.09
CA LEU A 74 -11.27 -14.55 50.60
C LEU A 74 -12.27 -14.53 49.43
N LYS A 75 -13.14 -15.56 49.36
CA LYS A 75 -14.14 -15.66 48.30
C LYS A 75 -15.25 -14.61 48.53
N PRO A 76 -15.80 -13.98 47.48
CA PRO A 76 -16.89 -12.99 47.61
C PRO A 76 -18.14 -13.53 48.34
N GLY A 77 -18.39 -14.84 48.31
CA GLY A 77 -19.57 -15.48 48.92
C GLY A 77 -19.49 -15.81 50.42
N SER A 78 -18.42 -15.46 51.15
CA SER A 78 -18.35 -15.67 52.62
C SER A 78 -18.95 -14.52 53.44
N ILE A 79 -19.51 -13.51 52.76
CA ILE A 79 -20.06 -12.29 53.35
C ILE A 79 -21.42 -12.02 52.69
N PRO A 80 -22.53 -12.54 53.23
CA PRO A 80 -23.85 -12.34 52.64
C PRO A 80 -24.19 -10.84 52.55
N LEU A 81 -24.65 -10.38 51.38
CA LEU A 81 -25.48 -9.18 51.29
C LEU A 81 -26.82 -9.57 51.92
N ALA A 82 -27.08 -9.05 53.12
CA ALA A 82 -28.36 -9.08 53.84
C ALA A 82 -29.41 -10.10 53.37
N GLU A 83 -29.57 -11.20 54.12
CA GLU A 83 -30.85 -11.85 54.44
C GLU A 83 -30.59 -13.22 55.10
N LEU A 84 -31.40 -13.53 56.12
CA LEU A 84 -31.94 -14.85 56.46
C LEU A 84 -32.79 -14.68 57.73
N HIS A 85 -34.11 -14.49 57.54
CA HIS A 85 -35.12 -14.74 58.56
C HIS A 85 -35.19 -16.25 58.83
N GLY A 86 -35.38 -16.64 60.08
CA GLY A 86 -35.75 -18.01 60.46
C GLY A 86 -36.86 -17.94 61.50
N THR A 87 -38.05 -18.38 61.14
CA THR A 87 -39.22 -18.52 62.02
C THR A 87 -39.88 -19.85 61.70
N ASP A 88 -39.80 -20.82 62.60
CA ASP A 88 -40.72 -21.96 62.61
C ASP A 88 -41.88 -21.75 63.61
N ASP A 89 -41.91 -20.63 64.36
CA ASP A 89 -42.84 -20.41 65.48
C ASP A 89 -43.64 -19.09 65.42
N VAL A 90 -43.55 -18.33 64.30
CA VAL A 90 -44.33 -17.10 64.12
C VAL A 90 -45.33 -17.29 62.97
N PRO A 91 -46.65 -17.31 63.23
CA PRO A 91 -47.66 -17.53 62.20
C PRO A 91 -47.70 -16.34 61.23
N THR A 92 -47.95 -16.59 59.95
CA THR A 92 -48.17 -15.51 58.97
C THR A 92 -49.39 -14.66 59.36
N LEU A 93 -49.40 -13.38 58.97
CA LEU A 93 -50.47 -12.43 59.31
C LEU A 93 -51.88 -12.95 58.93
N ASP A 94 -52.00 -13.68 57.80
CA ASP A 94 -53.27 -14.29 57.37
C ASP A 94 -53.73 -15.43 58.29
N VAL A 95 -52.79 -16.24 58.80
CA VAL A 95 -53.10 -17.33 59.75
C VAL A 95 -53.44 -16.77 61.14
N TYR A 96 -52.81 -15.66 61.51
CA TYR A 96 -53.16 -14.93 62.72
C TYR A 96 -54.56 -14.29 62.61
N ARG A 97 -54.92 -13.77 61.43
CA ARG A 97 -56.25 -13.25 61.13
C ARG A 97 -57.33 -14.32 61.31
N ASP A 98 -57.16 -15.48 60.71
CA ASP A 98 -58.14 -16.57 60.80
C ASP A 98 -58.40 -17.03 62.25
N ARG A 99 -57.43 -16.81 63.15
CA ARG A 99 -57.53 -17.16 64.58
C ARG A 99 -58.14 -16.05 65.43
N VAL A 100 -57.79 -14.78 65.17
CA VAL A 100 -58.11 -13.63 66.04
C VAL A 100 -59.29 -12.81 65.51
N ASP A 101 -59.52 -12.82 64.21
CA ASP A 101 -60.59 -12.08 63.53
C ASP A 101 -61.17 -12.85 62.33
N PRO A 102 -61.81 -14.02 62.56
CA PRO A 102 -62.39 -14.84 61.50
C PRO A 102 -63.58 -14.18 60.79
N ASP A 103 -64.28 -13.25 61.45
CA ASP A 103 -65.44 -12.53 60.92
C ASP A 103 -65.07 -11.19 60.25
N HIS A 104 -63.77 -10.90 60.11
CA HIS A 104 -63.22 -9.70 59.45
C HIS A 104 -63.74 -8.36 60.02
N VAL A 105 -63.77 -8.24 61.34
CA VAL A 105 -64.25 -7.07 62.06
C VAL A 105 -63.19 -5.95 62.13
N TYR A 106 -61.89 -6.29 62.16
CA TYR A 106 -60.81 -5.31 62.20
C TYR A 106 -60.35 -4.88 60.80
N SER A 107 -59.95 -3.61 60.65
CA SER A 107 -59.25 -3.17 59.44
C SER A 107 -57.84 -3.77 59.38
N GLU A 108 -57.27 -3.87 58.17
CA GLU A 108 -55.94 -4.48 57.96
C GLU A 108 -54.83 -3.79 58.77
N ALA A 109 -54.92 -2.47 58.98
CA ALA A 109 -53.98 -1.72 59.80
C ALA A 109 -54.11 -2.04 61.30
N GLU A 110 -55.34 -2.16 61.81
CA GLU A 110 -55.59 -2.51 63.21
C GLU A 110 -55.19 -3.96 63.52
N LEU A 111 -55.41 -4.87 62.57
CA LEU A 111 -54.97 -6.25 62.68
C LEU A 111 -53.43 -6.37 62.65
N LEU A 112 -52.77 -5.55 61.83
CA LEU A 112 -51.31 -5.49 61.81
C LEU A 112 -50.74 -4.97 63.13
N ASP A 113 -51.38 -3.97 63.74
CA ASP A 113 -50.98 -3.44 65.05
C ASP A 113 -51.16 -4.49 66.15
N LEU A 114 -52.25 -5.26 66.13
CA LEU A 114 -52.46 -6.40 67.04
C LEU A 114 -51.40 -7.50 66.83
N TYR A 115 -51.10 -7.83 65.57
CA TYR A 115 -50.08 -8.83 65.23
C TYR A 115 -48.68 -8.40 65.68
N LEU A 116 -48.32 -7.12 65.52
CA LEU A 116 -47.04 -6.58 65.95
C LEU A 116 -46.94 -6.41 67.47
N ALA A 117 -48.08 -6.26 68.17
CA ALA A 117 -48.14 -6.27 69.62
C ALA A 117 -47.91 -7.69 70.19
N ASP A 118 -48.49 -8.71 69.56
CA ASP A 118 -48.34 -10.12 69.97
C ASP A 118 -47.00 -10.73 69.54
N TYR A 119 -46.42 -10.28 68.42
CA TYR A 119 -45.13 -10.73 67.88
C TYR A 119 -44.20 -9.55 67.57
N PRO A 120 -43.64 -8.87 68.58
CA PRO A 120 -42.73 -7.75 68.37
C PRO A 120 -41.42 -8.22 67.69
N PRO A 121 -40.90 -7.50 66.68
CA PRO A 121 -39.67 -7.89 65.97
C PRO A 121 -38.45 -7.76 66.88
N GLU A 122 -37.93 -8.88 67.41
CA GLU A 122 -36.69 -8.86 68.18
C GLU A 122 -35.46 -8.63 67.27
N ALA A 123 -34.94 -7.40 67.25
CA ALA A 123 -33.64 -7.09 66.66
C ALA A 123 -32.51 -7.67 67.54
N THR A 124 -31.95 -8.81 67.14
CA THR A 124 -30.88 -9.46 67.92
C THR A 124 -29.53 -8.71 67.73
N PRO A 125 -28.85 -8.22 68.79
CA PRO A 125 -27.56 -7.48 68.71
C PRO A 125 -26.41 -8.23 68.01
N ARG A 126 -26.56 -9.53 67.80
CA ARG A 126 -25.61 -10.41 67.11
C ARG A 126 -25.62 -10.21 65.59
N MET A 127 -26.75 -9.78 65.01
CA MET A 127 -26.95 -9.56 63.58
C MET A 127 -26.21 -8.30 63.10
N ASP A 128 -26.40 -7.18 63.80
CA ASP A 128 -25.77 -5.90 63.48
C ASP A 128 -24.25 -5.96 63.60
N ARG A 129 -23.74 -6.68 64.60
CA ARG A 129 -22.29 -6.94 64.75
C ARG A 129 -21.74 -7.72 63.55
N ARG A 130 -22.49 -8.66 62.98
CA ARG A 130 -22.07 -9.45 61.80
C ARG A 130 -22.04 -8.59 60.54
N ILE A 131 -23.06 -7.76 60.32
CA ILE A 131 -23.13 -6.83 59.19
C ILE A 131 -22.00 -5.80 59.26
N ALA A 132 -21.79 -5.19 60.43
CA ALA A 132 -20.71 -4.23 60.65
C ALA A 132 -19.31 -4.86 60.48
N ARG A 133 -19.11 -6.09 60.97
CA ARG A 133 -17.85 -6.85 60.78
C ARG A 133 -17.57 -7.10 59.30
N ASN A 134 -18.61 -7.48 58.55
CA ASN A 134 -18.56 -7.76 57.12
C ASN A 134 -18.24 -6.52 56.28
N ALA A 135 -18.79 -5.35 56.64
CA ALA A 135 -18.47 -4.08 56.01
C ALA A 135 -17.00 -3.66 56.24
N ARG A 136 -16.50 -3.78 57.47
CA ARG A 136 -15.09 -3.51 57.81
C ARG A 136 -14.12 -4.42 57.05
N LEU A 137 -14.49 -5.70 56.87
CA LEU A 137 -13.68 -6.65 56.13
C LEU A 137 -13.59 -6.29 54.63
N ARG A 138 -14.69 -5.88 54.00
CA ARG A 138 -14.70 -5.40 52.61
C ARG A 138 -13.85 -4.15 52.42
N GLN A 139 -13.94 -3.19 53.35
CA GLN A 139 -13.11 -1.98 53.31
C GLN A 139 -11.62 -2.33 53.36
N ARG A 140 -11.21 -3.25 54.25
CA ARG A 140 -9.83 -3.73 54.34
C ARG A 140 -9.37 -4.44 53.05
N GLN A 141 -10.24 -5.22 52.40
CA GLN A 141 -9.93 -5.84 51.10
C GLN A 141 -9.72 -4.79 49.99
N ALA A 142 -10.57 -3.77 49.93
CA ALA A 142 -10.43 -2.68 48.96
C ALA A 142 -9.12 -1.90 49.18
N THR A 143 -8.78 -1.57 50.42
CA THR A 143 -7.51 -0.92 50.77
C THR A 143 -6.30 -1.79 50.41
N ALA A 144 -6.36 -3.11 50.67
CA ALA A 144 -5.31 -4.04 50.28
C ALA A 144 -5.11 -4.10 48.76
N LEU A 145 -6.20 -4.14 47.98
CA LEU A 145 -6.14 -4.14 46.52
C LEU A 145 -5.55 -2.83 45.99
N ALA A 146 -5.95 -1.68 46.53
CA ALA A 146 -5.43 -0.37 46.13
C ALA A 146 -3.93 -0.21 46.41
N ARG A 147 -3.42 -0.76 47.53
CA ARG A 147 -1.98 -0.81 47.81
C ARG A 147 -1.23 -1.66 46.80
N MET A 148 -1.77 -2.81 46.42
CA MET A 148 -1.18 -3.68 45.39
C MET A 148 -1.23 -3.03 44.00
N GLU A 149 -2.30 -2.31 43.68
CA GLU A 149 -2.43 -1.54 42.44
C GLU A 149 -1.33 -0.48 42.34
N LYS A 150 -1.12 0.30 43.41
CA LYS A 150 -0.05 1.31 43.45
C LYS A 150 1.36 0.72 43.32
N ALA A 151 1.59 -0.49 43.83
CA ALA A 151 2.91 -1.12 43.84
C ALA A 151 3.25 -1.91 42.56
N LEU A 152 2.24 -2.37 41.80
CA LEU A 152 2.43 -3.35 40.72
C LEU A 152 2.02 -2.85 39.32
N VAL A 153 1.32 -1.72 39.22
CA VAL A 153 0.93 -1.13 37.93
C VAL A 153 2.15 -0.48 37.25
N GLN A 154 2.47 -0.97 36.06
CA GLN A 154 3.41 -0.32 35.13
C GLN A 154 2.66 -0.05 33.82
N ASP A 155 2.78 1.16 33.27
CA ASP A 155 2.28 1.50 31.94
C ASP A 155 3.30 1.11 30.87
N PRO A 156 2.90 0.76 29.64
CA PRO A 156 3.83 0.36 28.60
C PRO A 156 4.64 1.54 28.10
N ARG A 157 5.96 1.34 28.03
CA ARG A 157 6.93 2.30 27.49
C ARG A 157 7.63 1.69 26.27
N PRO A 158 8.07 2.51 25.30
CA PRO A 158 8.71 1.99 24.08
C PRO A 158 9.92 1.08 24.33
N ASP A 159 10.72 1.34 25.35
CA ASP A 159 11.89 0.55 25.74
C ASP A 159 11.56 -0.79 26.42
N HIS A 160 10.29 -1.04 26.77
CA HIS A 160 9.91 -2.27 27.43
C HIS A 160 10.02 -3.51 26.50
N PRO A 161 10.45 -4.66 27.05
CA PRO A 161 10.53 -5.91 26.30
C PRO A 161 9.13 -6.47 25.99
N LEU A 162 8.99 -7.10 24.83
CA LEU A 162 7.70 -7.65 24.35
C LEU A 162 7.14 -8.78 25.23
N ASP A 163 8.01 -9.56 25.86
CA ASP A 163 7.64 -10.68 26.75
C ASP A 163 6.83 -10.25 27.98
N GLY A 164 6.89 -8.96 28.33
CA GLY A 164 6.12 -8.39 29.43
C GLY A 164 4.66 -8.06 29.07
N TRP A 165 4.33 -7.99 27.77
CA TRP A 165 3.09 -7.39 27.27
C TRP A 165 2.28 -8.28 26.35
N PHE A 166 2.91 -9.26 25.71
CA PHE A 166 2.26 -10.20 24.80
C PHE A 166 2.38 -11.65 25.29
N GLU A 167 1.44 -12.49 24.86
CA GLU A 167 1.40 -13.92 25.18
C GLU A 167 2.69 -14.62 24.70
N PRO A 168 3.25 -15.61 25.44
CA PRO A 168 4.59 -16.14 25.15
C PRO A 168 4.79 -16.64 23.73
N VAL A 169 3.76 -17.22 23.11
CA VAL A 169 3.80 -17.67 21.72
C VAL A 169 3.90 -16.49 20.75
N VAL A 170 3.16 -15.41 21.01
CA VAL A 170 3.19 -14.19 20.20
C VAL A 170 4.51 -13.45 20.38
N ALA A 171 4.97 -13.26 21.63
CA ALA A 171 6.25 -12.63 21.92
C ALA A 171 7.43 -13.43 21.35
N GLY A 172 7.37 -14.76 21.40
CA GLY A 172 8.33 -15.65 20.75
C GLY A 172 8.40 -15.46 19.23
N ARG A 173 7.25 -15.32 18.55
CA ARG A 173 7.20 -15.04 17.10
C ARG A 173 7.79 -13.67 16.76
N LEU A 174 7.50 -12.65 17.56
CA LEU A 174 8.04 -11.30 17.36
C LEU A 174 9.57 -11.27 17.54
N ARG A 175 10.09 -11.98 18.54
CA ARG A 175 11.55 -12.15 18.74
C ARG A 175 12.22 -12.93 17.62
N ALA A 176 11.59 -13.98 17.11
CA ALA A 176 12.10 -14.70 15.94
C ALA A 176 12.18 -13.81 14.68
N ALA A 177 11.41 -12.71 14.64
CA ALA A 177 11.50 -11.68 13.60
C ALA A 177 12.49 -10.55 13.94
N GLY A 178 13.27 -10.68 15.02
CA GLY A 178 14.26 -9.70 15.46
C GLY A 178 13.69 -8.53 16.27
N LEU A 179 12.44 -8.61 16.75
CA LEU A 179 11.83 -7.56 17.57
C LEU A 179 11.96 -7.91 19.05
N SER A 180 12.61 -7.04 19.82
CA SER A 180 12.88 -7.26 21.24
C SER A 180 12.05 -6.35 22.16
N THR A 181 11.75 -5.14 21.70
CA THR A 181 11.06 -4.08 22.44
C THR A 181 9.77 -3.61 21.76
N LEU A 182 8.94 -2.88 22.50
CA LEU A 182 7.77 -2.20 21.93
C LEU A 182 8.16 -1.14 20.88
N ALA A 183 9.32 -0.50 21.04
CA ALA A 183 9.88 0.44 20.06
C ALA A 183 10.21 -0.26 18.74
N ASP A 184 10.83 -1.45 18.77
CA ASP A 184 11.13 -2.24 17.57
C ASP A 184 9.84 -2.57 16.81
N LEU A 185 8.80 -2.95 17.54
CA LEU A 185 7.49 -3.27 16.99
C LEU A 185 6.83 -2.04 16.34
N LEU A 186 6.82 -0.90 17.03
CA LEU A 186 6.28 0.36 16.48
C LEU A 186 7.06 0.81 15.24
N ALA A 187 8.39 0.69 15.24
CA ALA A 187 9.24 1.00 14.10
C ALA A 187 8.96 0.07 12.89
N LEU A 188 8.77 -1.22 13.13
CA LEU A 188 8.38 -2.18 12.09
C LEU A 188 7.01 -1.83 11.50
N ILE A 189 6.03 -1.53 12.35
CA ILE A 189 4.68 -1.13 11.94
C ILE A 189 4.73 0.15 11.11
N GLY A 190 5.51 1.16 11.52
CA GLY A 190 5.73 2.37 10.73
C GLY A 190 6.33 2.08 9.36
N ARG A 191 7.36 1.22 9.29
CA ARG A 191 8.08 0.88 8.06
C ARG A 191 7.24 0.06 7.07
N ARG A 192 6.53 -0.95 7.56
CA ARG A 192 5.82 -1.95 6.71
C ARG A 192 4.31 -1.74 6.67
N ARG A 193 3.79 -0.83 7.48
CA ARG A 193 2.37 -0.41 7.51
C ARG A 193 1.47 -1.63 7.68
N ASN A 194 0.31 -1.67 7.03
CA ASN A 194 -0.64 -2.80 7.11
C ASN A 194 -0.08 -4.19 6.77
N ARG A 195 1.13 -4.29 6.19
CA ARG A 195 1.81 -5.56 5.86
C ARG A 195 2.91 -5.95 6.86
N TRP A 196 3.07 -5.23 7.97
CA TRP A 196 4.11 -5.48 8.96
C TRP A 196 4.13 -6.92 9.47
N HIS A 197 2.95 -7.49 9.70
CA HIS A 197 2.80 -8.87 10.19
C HIS A 197 3.35 -9.93 9.23
N MET A 198 3.51 -9.61 7.94
CA MET A 198 4.12 -10.52 6.96
C MET A 198 5.63 -10.69 7.18
N GLU A 199 6.30 -9.79 7.93
CA GLU A 199 7.69 -10.00 8.37
C GLU A 199 7.77 -10.88 9.63
N VAL A 200 6.65 -11.16 10.30
CA VAL A 200 6.63 -11.96 11.53
C VAL A 200 6.17 -13.38 11.21
N PRO A 201 7.04 -14.40 11.32
CA PRO A 201 6.68 -15.77 10.99
C PRO A 201 5.45 -16.26 11.76
N LYS A 202 4.50 -16.87 11.04
CA LYS A 202 3.27 -17.45 11.62
C LYS A 202 2.39 -16.43 12.36
N LEU A 203 2.50 -15.13 12.08
CA LEU A 203 1.58 -14.11 12.58
C LEU A 203 0.50 -13.82 11.52
N GLY A 204 -0.70 -14.38 11.71
CA GLY A 204 -1.83 -14.13 10.83
C GLY A 204 -2.47 -12.75 11.04
N PRO A 205 -3.35 -12.30 10.13
CA PRO A 205 -3.98 -10.97 10.17
C PRO A 205 -4.79 -10.74 11.45
N LYS A 206 -5.47 -11.77 11.98
CA LYS A 206 -6.21 -11.67 13.26
C LYS A 206 -5.28 -11.40 14.46
N GLY A 207 -4.11 -12.05 14.50
CA GLY A 207 -3.12 -11.83 15.55
C GLY A 207 -2.47 -10.46 15.45
N ALA A 208 -2.21 -10.00 14.22
CA ALA A 208 -1.73 -8.65 13.96
C ALA A 208 -2.73 -7.58 14.40
N GLN A 209 -4.03 -7.79 14.13
CA GLN A 209 -5.08 -6.86 14.55
C GLN A 209 -5.13 -6.73 16.08
N ARG A 210 -5.08 -7.85 16.82
CA ARG A 210 -5.05 -7.82 18.29
C ARG A 210 -3.89 -7.01 18.86
N ILE A 211 -2.71 -7.11 18.24
CA ILE A 211 -1.53 -6.32 18.64
C ILE A 211 -1.77 -4.83 18.37
N LEU A 212 -2.36 -4.49 17.22
CA LEU A 212 -2.71 -3.10 16.88
C LEU A 212 -3.78 -2.52 17.80
N ASP A 213 -4.79 -3.30 18.16
CA ASP A 213 -5.84 -2.90 19.11
C ASP A 213 -5.24 -2.62 20.49
N TRP A 214 -4.35 -3.52 20.96
CA TRP A 214 -3.63 -3.34 22.22
C TRP A 214 -2.75 -2.08 22.20
N LEU A 215 -1.99 -1.84 21.13
CA LEU A 215 -1.18 -0.63 20.97
C LEU A 215 -2.05 0.64 20.94
N SER A 216 -3.22 0.58 20.31
CA SER A 216 -4.17 1.71 20.24
C SER A 216 -4.75 2.04 21.61
N LEU A 217 -5.09 1.02 22.40
CA LEU A 217 -5.54 1.16 23.79
C LEU A 217 -4.49 1.84 24.69
N HIS A 218 -3.21 1.72 24.38
CA HIS A 218 -2.10 2.27 25.15
C HIS A 218 -1.37 3.42 24.45
N ALA A 219 -1.98 4.02 23.41
CA ALA A 219 -1.35 5.05 22.58
C ALA A 219 -0.86 6.27 23.38
N SER A 220 -1.61 6.68 24.41
CA SER A 220 -1.24 7.80 25.29
C SER A 220 0.01 7.52 26.11
N SER A 221 0.16 6.29 26.64
CA SER A 221 1.33 5.87 27.43
C SER A 221 2.58 5.67 26.55
N LEU A 222 2.39 5.19 25.33
CA LEU A 222 3.45 4.98 24.36
C LEU A 222 3.89 6.28 23.65
N GLY A 223 3.16 7.38 23.83
CA GLY A 223 3.42 8.66 23.17
C GLY A 223 3.28 8.60 21.65
N GLN A 224 2.54 7.61 21.11
CA GLN A 224 2.36 7.43 19.67
C GLN A 224 0.92 7.04 19.32
N VAL A 225 0.36 7.79 18.38
CA VAL A 225 -0.90 7.41 17.70
C VAL A 225 -0.55 6.61 16.46
N LEU A 226 -1.08 5.39 16.36
CA LEU A 226 -0.87 4.56 15.17
C LEU A 226 -1.51 5.21 13.95
N SER A 227 -0.73 5.33 12.87
CA SER A 227 -1.24 5.80 11.59
C SER A 227 -2.35 4.85 11.09
N PRO A 228 -3.44 5.35 10.49
CA PRO A 228 -4.44 4.52 9.81
C PRO A 228 -3.86 3.59 8.73
N LEU A 229 -2.65 3.89 8.24
CA LEU A 229 -1.94 3.04 7.28
C LEU A 229 -1.36 1.77 7.92
N ALA A 230 -1.25 1.71 9.25
CA ALA A 230 -0.85 0.51 9.99
C ALA A 230 -1.94 -0.57 9.97
N THR A 231 -3.21 -0.17 9.83
CA THR A 231 -4.37 -1.06 9.85
C THR A 231 -5.00 -1.20 8.45
N THR A 232 -5.08 -0.10 7.70
CA THR A 232 -5.80 -0.05 6.41
C THR A 232 -4.84 0.00 5.23
N PRO A 233 -5.01 -0.87 4.21
CA PRO A 233 -4.29 -0.76 2.95
C PRO A 233 -4.45 0.61 2.30
N ARG A 234 -3.34 1.22 1.86
CA ARG A 234 -3.29 2.51 1.15
C ARG A 234 -4.34 2.70 0.03
N ARG A 235 -4.68 1.62 -0.69
CA ARG A 235 -5.64 1.60 -1.80
C ARG A 235 -7.11 1.77 -1.37
N GLN A 236 -7.41 1.53 -0.10
CA GLN A 236 -8.74 1.68 0.48
C GLN A 236 -8.96 3.07 1.08
N LEU A 237 -7.89 3.85 1.27
CA LEU A 237 -8.00 5.23 1.70
C LEU A 237 -8.28 6.13 0.48
N HIS A 238 -9.34 6.94 0.59
CA HIS A 238 -9.70 7.90 -0.45
C HIS A 238 -8.63 8.98 -0.61
N ALA A 239 -8.56 9.60 -1.80
CA ALA A 239 -7.65 10.71 -2.04
C ALA A 239 -8.02 11.90 -1.13
N GLY A 240 -7.03 12.47 -0.42
CA GLY A 240 -7.26 13.56 0.53
C GLY A 240 -7.43 13.14 1.98
N HIS A 241 -7.46 11.83 2.28
CA HIS A 241 -7.52 11.34 3.66
C HIS A 241 -6.35 11.92 4.51
N PRO A 242 -6.56 12.39 5.76
CA PRO A 242 -5.53 13.05 6.57
C PRO A 242 -4.24 12.24 6.74
N ALA A 243 -4.35 10.91 6.90
CA ALA A 243 -3.18 10.01 6.96
C ALA A 243 -2.31 9.99 5.69
N LEU A 244 -2.82 10.51 4.57
CA LEU A 244 -2.14 10.64 3.28
C LEU A 244 -1.64 12.06 3.03
N SER A 245 -1.72 12.92 4.04
CA SER A 245 -1.27 14.31 4.00
C SER A 245 -0.11 14.47 4.96
N ARG A 246 0.92 15.18 4.53
CA ARG A 246 2.00 15.56 5.43
C ARG A 246 1.50 16.71 6.30
N PRO A 247 1.59 16.63 7.64
CA PRO A 247 1.31 17.78 8.47
C PRO A 247 2.27 18.92 8.10
N PRO A 248 1.80 20.18 8.07
CA PRO A 248 2.68 21.32 7.81
C PRO A 248 3.82 21.33 8.83
N ILE A 249 5.05 21.48 8.35
CA ILE A 249 6.21 21.64 9.24
C ILE A 249 6.08 23.00 9.90
N ALA A 250 6.22 23.05 11.24
CA ALA A 250 6.23 24.31 11.98
C ALA A 250 7.52 25.08 11.62
N GLY A 251 7.37 26.21 10.91
CA GLY A 251 8.47 27.07 10.51
C GLY A 251 8.15 27.89 9.26
N THR A 252 8.83 29.03 9.11
CA THR A 252 8.69 29.94 7.95
C THR A 252 9.74 29.69 6.87
N VAL A 253 10.75 28.86 7.13
CA VAL A 253 11.82 28.55 6.18
C VAL A 253 11.35 27.44 5.23
N PRO A 254 11.36 27.68 3.90
CA PRO A 254 11.04 26.64 2.93
C PRO A 254 12.05 25.49 3.01
N ASP A 255 11.54 24.26 3.10
CA ASP A 255 12.34 23.03 3.04
C ASP A 255 11.85 22.13 1.89
N VAL A 256 12.61 21.10 1.55
CA VAL A 256 12.28 20.14 0.49
C VAL A 256 11.14 19.23 0.94
N VAL A 257 9.93 19.66 0.61
CA VAL A 257 8.67 18.94 0.84
C VAL A 257 7.86 18.85 -0.46
N PRO A 258 6.91 17.91 -0.58
CA PRO A 258 6.01 17.91 -1.73
C PRO A 258 5.24 19.23 -1.84
N MET A 259 4.87 19.63 -3.06
CA MET A 259 4.20 20.91 -3.31
C MET A 259 2.90 21.10 -2.51
N GLU A 260 2.18 20.01 -2.21
CA GLU A 260 0.96 20.04 -1.37
C GLU A 260 1.24 20.45 0.09
N ALA A 261 2.45 20.20 0.58
CA ALA A 261 2.90 20.54 1.94
C ALA A 261 3.78 21.79 1.96
N LEU A 262 4.18 22.31 0.78
CA LEU A 262 5.03 23.47 0.66
C LEU A 262 4.30 24.71 1.18
N ARG A 263 5.00 25.51 1.98
CA ARG A 263 4.57 26.83 2.44
C ARG A 263 5.67 27.81 2.03
N VAL A 264 5.25 28.90 1.40
CA VAL A 264 6.15 29.88 0.80
C VAL A 264 5.74 31.26 1.31
N SER A 265 6.71 32.08 1.70
CA SER A 265 6.47 33.47 2.09
C SER A 265 6.03 34.31 0.89
N ALA A 266 5.38 35.45 1.14
CA ALA A 266 4.95 36.36 0.08
C ALA A 266 6.09 36.90 -0.80
N GLU A 267 7.33 36.83 -0.33
CA GLU A 267 8.53 37.22 -1.10
C GLU A 267 8.96 36.16 -2.12
N LEU A 268 8.63 34.89 -1.86
CA LEU A 268 9.07 33.73 -2.65
C LEU A 268 7.91 33.01 -3.35
N ASP A 269 6.65 33.40 -3.11
CA ASP A 269 5.47 32.75 -3.67
C ASP A 269 5.20 33.12 -5.15
N GLY A 270 5.97 34.07 -5.68
CA GLY A 270 5.87 34.55 -7.05
C GLY A 270 4.80 35.61 -7.27
N SER A 271 4.02 36.00 -6.26
CA SER A 271 3.05 37.12 -6.32
C SER A 271 3.66 38.40 -6.89
N ARG A 272 4.96 38.63 -6.64
CA ARG A 272 5.75 39.80 -7.06
C ARG A 272 6.99 39.43 -7.89
N GLY A 273 6.96 38.32 -8.64
CA GLY A 273 8.11 37.86 -9.42
C GLY A 273 8.53 38.83 -10.53
N LEU A 274 9.84 38.91 -10.83
CA LEU A 274 10.42 39.84 -11.81
C LEU A 274 10.03 39.52 -13.27
N ASN A 275 9.81 38.25 -13.60
CA ASN A 275 9.35 37.78 -14.91
C ASN A 275 7.84 37.46 -14.88
N ARG A 276 7.10 38.04 -13.94
CA ARG A 276 5.64 37.92 -13.88
C ARG A 276 4.97 38.92 -14.83
N ALA A 277 4.04 38.44 -15.64
CA ALA A 277 3.18 39.31 -16.44
C ALA A 277 2.03 39.88 -15.58
N PRO A 278 1.48 41.05 -15.93
CA PRO A 278 0.28 41.58 -15.26
C PRO A 278 -0.89 40.59 -15.41
N VAL A 279 -1.27 39.95 -14.30
CA VAL A 279 -2.33 38.93 -14.30
C VAL A 279 -3.68 39.62 -14.53
N PRO A 280 -4.44 39.25 -15.57
CA PRO A 280 -5.79 39.78 -15.77
C PRO A 280 -6.69 39.50 -14.57
N ALA A 281 -7.58 40.44 -14.22
CA ALA A 281 -8.47 40.31 -13.06
C ALA A 281 -9.34 39.04 -13.05
N HIS A 282 -9.61 38.46 -14.22
CA HIS A 282 -10.38 37.23 -14.39
C HIS A 282 -9.56 35.92 -14.18
N GLN A 283 -8.25 36.00 -13.95
CA GLN A 283 -7.35 34.86 -13.71
C GLN A 283 -6.79 34.85 -12.27
N ALA A 284 -7.63 35.18 -11.28
CA ALA A 284 -7.24 35.20 -9.87
C ALA A 284 -6.73 33.83 -9.36
N GLU A 285 -7.09 32.73 -10.04
CA GLU A 285 -6.60 31.39 -9.74
C GLU A 285 -5.09 31.20 -9.99
N LEU A 286 -4.45 32.08 -10.78
CA LEU A 286 -3.01 32.09 -11.04
C LEU A 286 -2.28 33.13 -10.17
N ALA A 287 -2.64 33.21 -8.88
CA ALA A 287 -2.10 34.22 -7.97
C ALA A 287 -0.64 33.98 -7.56
N THR A 288 -0.16 32.74 -7.53
CA THR A 288 1.19 32.35 -7.06
C THR A 288 1.82 31.31 -7.98
N ASP A 289 3.14 31.12 -7.88
CA ASP A 289 3.88 30.13 -8.69
C ASP A 289 3.31 28.72 -8.47
N LEU A 290 2.98 28.40 -7.21
CA LEU A 290 2.38 27.13 -6.84
C LEU A 290 1.00 26.94 -7.49
N ALA A 291 0.15 27.96 -7.45
CA ALA A 291 -1.18 27.91 -8.06
C ALA A 291 -1.09 27.78 -9.60
N ALA A 292 -0.16 28.50 -10.21
CA ALA A 292 0.11 28.45 -11.63
C ALA A 292 0.59 27.07 -12.11
N ILE A 293 1.50 26.42 -11.36
CA ILE A 293 1.94 25.04 -11.64
C ILE A 293 0.77 24.06 -11.47
N ALA A 294 -0.03 24.21 -10.41
CA ALA A 294 -1.16 23.33 -10.15
C ALA A 294 -2.19 23.39 -11.29
N ALA A 295 -2.52 24.61 -11.76
CA ALA A 295 -3.39 24.82 -12.91
C ALA A 295 -2.83 24.16 -14.18
N TRP A 296 -1.55 24.38 -14.49
CA TRP A 296 -0.89 23.77 -15.64
C TRP A 296 -0.94 22.23 -15.60
N VAL A 297 -0.61 21.63 -14.46
CA VAL A 297 -0.64 20.17 -14.28
C VAL A 297 -2.06 19.62 -14.45
N ASN A 298 -3.07 20.32 -13.91
CA ASN A 298 -4.46 19.91 -14.03
C ASN A 298 -4.94 19.96 -15.49
N VAL A 299 -4.70 21.08 -16.19
CA VAL A 299 -5.14 21.27 -17.58
C VAL A 299 -4.38 20.36 -18.55
N ARG A 300 -3.05 20.36 -18.49
CA ARG A 300 -2.22 19.63 -19.47
C ARG A 300 -2.06 18.14 -19.13
N GLY A 301 -2.29 17.79 -17.87
CA GLY A 301 -2.27 16.41 -17.37
C GLY A 301 -3.63 15.70 -17.40
N ALA A 302 -4.75 16.41 -17.61
CA ALA A 302 -6.12 15.87 -17.51
C ALA A 302 -6.35 14.56 -18.28
N ARG A 303 -5.72 14.41 -19.45
CA ARG A 303 -5.93 13.26 -20.33
C ARG A 303 -5.22 11.98 -19.87
N SER A 304 -4.25 12.06 -18.96
CA SER A 304 -3.48 10.90 -18.52
C SER A 304 -2.90 11.11 -17.12
N PRO A 305 -3.27 10.27 -16.14
CA PRO A 305 -2.71 10.31 -14.80
C PRO A 305 -1.18 10.17 -14.78
N ASP A 306 -0.60 9.42 -15.72
CA ASP A 306 0.85 9.23 -15.84
C ASP A 306 1.53 10.52 -16.31
N THR A 307 0.93 11.21 -17.29
CA THR A 307 1.40 12.52 -17.75
C THR A 307 1.30 13.56 -16.64
N ALA A 308 0.16 13.64 -15.93
CA ALA A 308 -0.01 14.53 -14.78
C ALA A 308 1.07 14.31 -13.72
N ARG A 309 1.39 13.05 -13.38
CA ARG A 309 2.46 12.73 -12.42
C ARG A 309 3.85 13.13 -12.93
N ALA A 310 4.13 12.95 -14.22
CA ALA A 310 5.40 13.35 -14.82
C ALA A 310 5.56 14.88 -14.83
N TYR A 311 4.53 15.61 -15.24
CA TYR A 311 4.51 17.08 -15.25
C TYR A 311 4.66 17.66 -13.85
N ARG A 312 3.89 17.16 -12.88
CA ARG A 312 4.02 17.55 -11.48
C ARG A 312 5.44 17.33 -10.99
N ARG A 313 6.02 16.16 -11.25
CA ARG A 313 7.37 15.82 -10.77
C ARG A 313 8.42 16.83 -11.25
N GLU A 314 8.44 17.16 -12.54
CA GLU A 314 9.48 18.07 -13.04
C GLU A 314 9.22 19.52 -12.61
N ALA A 315 7.96 19.98 -12.61
CA ALA A 315 7.61 21.32 -12.12
C ALA A 315 7.87 21.50 -10.62
N GLU A 316 7.56 20.48 -9.81
CA GLU A 316 7.85 20.46 -8.37
C GLU A 316 9.34 20.58 -8.08
N ARG A 317 10.18 19.84 -8.80
CA ARG A 317 11.63 19.89 -8.62
C ARG A 317 12.17 21.27 -8.90
N LEU A 318 11.70 21.93 -9.97
CA LEU A 318 12.11 23.29 -10.30
C LEU A 318 11.64 24.28 -9.23
N LEU A 319 10.37 24.20 -8.81
CA LEU A 319 9.80 25.08 -7.78
C LEU A 319 10.58 24.97 -6.47
N LEU A 320 10.83 23.74 -6.01
CA LEU A 320 11.58 23.51 -4.78
C LEU A 320 13.00 24.03 -4.89
N TRP A 321 13.68 23.78 -6.00
CA TRP A 321 15.04 24.30 -6.21
C TRP A 321 15.07 25.83 -6.22
N ALA A 322 14.13 26.47 -6.90
CA ALA A 322 14.02 27.93 -6.94
C ALA A 322 13.87 28.53 -5.53
N VAL A 323 12.92 28.00 -4.76
CA VAL A 323 12.56 28.54 -3.45
C VAL A 323 13.57 28.17 -2.36
N VAL A 324 14.05 26.93 -2.32
CA VAL A 324 14.92 26.41 -1.25
C VAL A 324 16.40 26.72 -1.53
N GLU A 325 16.86 26.51 -2.76
CA GLU A 325 18.28 26.65 -3.12
C GLU A 325 18.60 28.07 -3.57
N LYS A 326 17.85 28.59 -4.55
CA LYS A 326 18.11 29.94 -5.11
C LYS A 326 17.50 31.07 -4.29
N ARG A 327 16.57 30.77 -3.38
CA ARG A 327 15.76 31.76 -2.65
C ARG A 327 15.15 32.80 -3.59
N LYS A 328 14.62 32.33 -4.73
CA LYS A 328 13.90 33.12 -5.72
C LYS A 328 12.52 32.49 -5.95
N PRO A 329 11.47 33.29 -6.16
CA PRO A 329 10.26 32.74 -6.76
C PRO A 329 10.57 32.19 -8.15
N LEU A 330 9.83 31.18 -8.58
CA LEU A 330 10.00 30.57 -9.91
C LEU A 330 9.80 31.62 -11.01
N SER A 331 8.82 32.51 -10.83
CA SER A 331 8.57 33.65 -11.71
C SER A 331 9.65 34.73 -11.69
N SER A 332 10.76 34.56 -10.96
CA SER A 332 11.97 35.41 -11.09
C SER A 332 13.19 34.68 -11.64
N LEU A 333 13.06 33.40 -12.00
CA LEU A 333 14.16 32.69 -12.64
C LEU A 333 14.43 33.24 -14.04
N ASN A 334 15.70 33.49 -14.34
CA ASN A 334 16.16 33.88 -15.66
C ASN A 334 16.76 32.69 -16.42
N THR A 335 17.20 32.89 -17.66
CA THR A 335 17.78 31.83 -18.48
C THR A 335 19.06 31.23 -17.89
N LEU A 336 19.89 32.02 -17.19
CA LEU A 336 21.09 31.51 -16.53
C LEU A 336 20.73 30.59 -15.36
N ASP A 337 19.76 30.97 -14.52
CA ASP A 337 19.25 30.13 -13.44
C ASP A 337 18.68 28.82 -14.01
N CYS A 338 17.90 28.87 -15.10
CA CYS A 338 17.36 27.67 -15.73
C CYS A 338 18.44 26.78 -16.38
N SER A 339 19.50 27.38 -16.92
CA SER A 339 20.66 26.63 -17.43
C SER A 339 21.40 25.90 -16.31
N GLU A 340 21.66 26.58 -15.20
CA GLU A 340 22.27 26.01 -14.00
C GLU A 340 21.45 24.85 -13.45
N TYR A 341 20.12 25.01 -13.38
CA TYR A 341 19.22 23.94 -12.94
C TYR A 341 19.36 22.67 -13.79
N ILE A 342 19.35 22.80 -15.12
CA ILE A 342 19.39 21.64 -16.03
C ILE A 342 20.79 21.00 -16.09
N GLU A 343 21.84 21.82 -16.22
CA GLU A 343 23.18 21.32 -16.52
C GLU A 343 24.01 20.99 -15.28
N VAL A 344 23.76 21.69 -14.16
CA VAL A 344 24.51 21.51 -12.92
C VAL A 344 23.67 20.76 -11.90
N PHE A 345 22.55 21.35 -11.45
CA PHE A 345 21.80 20.81 -10.32
C PHE A 345 21.14 19.46 -10.62
N LEU A 346 20.47 19.30 -11.77
CA LEU A 346 19.87 18.00 -12.14
C LEU A 346 20.92 16.91 -12.38
N LYS A 347 22.16 17.28 -12.74
CA LYS A 347 23.25 16.32 -12.90
C LYS A 347 23.65 15.76 -11.54
N ASP A 348 23.80 16.61 -10.53
CA ASP A 348 24.12 16.21 -9.16
C ASP A 348 23.41 17.09 -8.10
N PRO A 349 22.21 16.69 -7.63
CA PRO A 349 21.46 17.49 -6.66
C PRO A 349 22.11 17.48 -5.26
N GLN A 350 22.79 18.58 -4.92
CA GLN A 350 23.45 18.76 -3.61
C GLN A 350 22.71 19.76 -2.70
N PRO A 351 22.78 19.59 -1.36
CA PRO A 351 23.35 18.43 -0.65
C PRO A 351 22.45 17.20 -0.79
N ALA A 352 23.05 16.04 -1.09
CA ALA A 352 22.31 14.81 -1.43
C ALA A 352 21.30 14.38 -0.36
N GLU A 353 21.59 14.56 0.92
CA GLU A 353 20.68 14.23 2.04
C GLU A 353 19.35 15.01 2.03
N ARG A 354 19.35 16.20 1.42
CA ARG A 354 18.17 17.07 1.29
C ARG A 354 17.36 16.76 0.04
N TRP A 355 17.99 16.29 -1.03
CA TRP A 355 17.35 16.17 -2.35
C TRP A 355 17.13 14.72 -2.80
N VAL A 356 17.95 13.78 -2.33
CA VAL A 356 18.06 12.43 -2.88
C VAL A 356 17.72 11.37 -1.82
N GLY A 357 16.66 10.60 -2.08
CA GLY A 357 16.29 9.44 -1.27
C GLY A 357 16.96 8.15 -1.77
N ASN A 358 17.28 7.23 -0.86
CA ASN A 358 17.81 5.91 -1.22
C ASN A 358 16.76 4.99 -1.88
N ARG A 359 15.47 5.29 -1.72
CA ARG A 359 14.34 4.54 -2.25
C ARG A 359 13.16 5.46 -2.52
N ARG A 360 12.16 4.95 -3.22
CA ARG A 360 10.88 5.64 -3.34
C ARG A 360 10.13 5.60 -2.02
N VAL A 361 9.79 6.79 -1.54
CA VAL A 361 9.02 7.01 -0.31
C VAL A 361 7.70 7.68 -0.69
N GLU A 362 6.64 7.42 0.07
CA GLU A 362 5.35 8.08 -0.12
C GLU A 362 5.46 9.58 0.15
N ARG A 363 4.74 10.41 -0.62
CA ARG A 363 4.90 11.87 -0.59
C ARG A 363 4.61 12.49 0.78
N PHE A 364 3.64 11.97 1.51
CA PHE A 364 3.25 12.50 2.81
C PHE A 364 4.23 12.15 3.95
N GLU A 365 5.22 11.31 3.70
CA GLU A 365 6.22 10.92 4.71
C GLU A 365 7.29 12.02 4.88
N PRO A 366 7.81 12.22 6.11
CA PRO A 366 8.91 13.14 6.36
C PRO A 366 10.18 12.85 5.55
N ALA A 367 10.46 11.56 5.34
CA ALA A 367 11.63 11.07 4.60
C ALA A 367 11.49 11.18 3.06
N TRP A 368 10.39 11.73 2.54
CA TRP A 368 10.23 11.92 1.10
C TRP A 368 11.31 12.86 0.54
N ARG A 369 11.77 12.53 -0.66
CA ARG A 369 12.75 13.30 -1.42
C ARG A 369 12.36 13.34 -2.91
N PRO A 370 12.57 14.45 -3.63
CA PRO A 370 12.16 14.62 -5.02
C PRO A 370 12.99 13.79 -6.02
N PHE A 371 14.19 13.35 -5.61
CA PHE A 371 15.05 12.45 -6.38
C PHE A 371 15.22 11.12 -5.64
N THR A 372 15.48 10.05 -6.38
CA THR A 372 15.73 8.72 -5.82
C THR A 372 16.87 8.02 -6.54
N GLY A 373 17.86 7.54 -5.81
CA GLY A 373 19.00 6.81 -6.38
C GLY A 373 20.09 7.74 -6.93
N LYS A 374 20.73 7.34 -8.05
CA LYS A 374 21.87 8.05 -8.66
C LYS A 374 21.43 9.31 -9.42
N ALA A 375 22.42 10.13 -9.77
CA ALA A 375 22.37 11.28 -10.70
C ALA A 375 21.46 11.04 -11.93
N LEU A 376 20.77 12.09 -12.41
CA LEU A 376 19.95 11.96 -13.61
C LEU A 376 20.82 11.82 -14.86
N SER A 377 20.53 10.79 -15.66
CA SER A 377 21.06 10.66 -17.02
C SER A 377 20.69 11.88 -17.88
N ASP A 378 21.49 12.18 -18.88
CA ASP A 378 21.32 13.27 -19.86
C ASP A 378 19.95 13.25 -20.53
N ARG A 379 19.50 12.06 -20.93
CA ARG A 379 18.15 11.86 -21.46
C ARG A 379 17.04 12.30 -20.50
N SER A 380 17.21 12.05 -19.20
CA SER A 380 16.23 12.44 -18.18
C SER A 380 16.26 13.94 -17.94
N ARG A 381 17.45 14.56 -17.99
CA ARG A 381 17.63 16.03 -17.93
C ARG A 381 16.97 16.71 -19.13
N GLU A 382 17.13 16.17 -20.35
CA GLU A 382 16.44 16.67 -21.54
C GLU A 382 14.91 16.54 -21.44
N ILE A 383 14.41 15.43 -20.90
CA ILE A 383 12.96 15.27 -20.67
C ILE A 383 12.47 16.35 -19.70
N ALA A 384 13.20 16.61 -18.61
CA ALA A 384 12.87 17.69 -17.68
C ALA A 384 12.86 19.05 -18.39
N ARG A 385 13.91 19.38 -19.16
CA ARG A 385 14.00 20.61 -19.96
C ARG A 385 12.80 20.79 -20.90
N LYS A 386 12.40 19.75 -21.64
CA LYS A 386 11.23 19.78 -22.55
C LYS A 386 9.92 20.03 -21.80
N VAL A 387 9.73 19.36 -20.66
CA VAL A 387 8.55 19.49 -19.82
C VAL A 387 8.47 20.90 -19.24
N LEU A 388 9.57 21.43 -18.72
CA LEU A 388 9.66 22.77 -18.13
C LEU A 388 9.52 23.88 -19.18
N ARG A 389 10.14 23.73 -20.36
CA ARG A 389 9.92 24.64 -21.49
C ARG A 389 8.44 24.69 -21.89
N SER A 390 7.77 23.54 -21.95
CA SER A 390 6.33 23.46 -22.25
C SER A 390 5.46 24.10 -21.16
N MET A 391 5.83 23.94 -19.89
CA MET A 391 5.18 24.60 -18.75
C MET A 391 5.29 26.12 -18.87
N CYS A 392 6.50 26.66 -18.98
CA CYS A 392 6.71 28.09 -19.06
C CYS A 392 6.09 28.70 -20.33
N SER A 393 6.09 27.98 -21.46
CA SER A 393 5.36 28.42 -22.66
C SER A 393 3.85 28.52 -22.44
N TRP A 394 3.25 27.56 -21.71
CA TRP A 394 1.84 27.65 -21.35
C TRP A 394 1.59 28.84 -20.40
N LEU A 395 2.43 29.02 -19.39
CA LEU A 395 2.32 30.14 -18.45
C LEU A 395 2.48 31.51 -19.12
N VAL A 396 3.27 31.63 -20.18
CA VAL A 396 3.31 32.84 -21.02
C VAL A 396 2.00 33.01 -21.79
N GLY A 397 1.45 31.93 -22.36
CA GLY A 397 0.15 31.95 -23.03
C GLY A 397 -1.00 32.36 -22.12
N GLU A 398 -0.97 31.95 -20.86
CA GLU A 398 -1.91 32.35 -19.81
C GLU A 398 -1.58 33.70 -19.17
N ARG A 399 -0.61 34.46 -19.71
CA ARG A 399 -0.18 35.77 -19.17
C ARG A 399 0.21 35.74 -17.69
N TYR A 400 0.73 34.61 -17.21
CA TYR A 400 1.33 34.49 -15.89
C TYR A 400 2.81 34.89 -15.91
N LEU A 401 3.58 34.39 -16.89
CA LEU A 401 4.97 34.79 -17.12
C LEU A 401 5.05 35.79 -18.28
N ALA A 402 5.95 36.77 -18.18
CA ALA A 402 6.22 37.72 -19.27
C ALA A 402 7.02 37.07 -20.41
N SER A 403 7.98 36.20 -20.07
CA SER A 403 8.80 35.46 -21.03
C SER A 403 9.08 34.04 -20.56
N ASN A 404 9.44 33.14 -21.49
CA ASN A 404 9.80 31.77 -21.15
C ASN A 404 11.31 31.66 -20.91
N PRO A 405 11.79 31.46 -19.67
CA PRO A 405 13.22 31.43 -19.36
C PRO A 405 13.95 30.20 -19.94
N PHE A 406 13.20 29.16 -20.33
CA PHE A 406 13.73 27.95 -20.99
C PHE A 406 13.78 28.06 -22.52
N HIS A 407 13.32 29.16 -23.13
CA HIS A 407 13.20 29.26 -24.59
C HIS A 407 14.56 29.17 -25.32
N GLY A 408 15.57 29.85 -24.78
CA GLY A 408 16.91 29.96 -25.38
C GLY A 408 17.93 28.91 -24.91
N LEU A 409 17.53 27.92 -24.09
CA LEU A 409 18.47 26.92 -23.61
C LEU A 409 18.84 25.95 -24.75
N PRO A 410 20.15 25.67 -24.95
CA PRO A 410 20.59 24.70 -25.93
C PRO A 410 19.98 23.33 -25.64
N LYS A 411 19.89 22.52 -26.69
CA LYS A 411 19.58 21.10 -26.52
C LYS A 411 20.85 20.42 -26.01
N SER A 412 20.73 19.48 -25.10
CA SER A 412 21.89 18.67 -24.68
C SER A 412 22.46 17.93 -25.90
N ASP A 413 23.78 18.09 -26.11
CA ASP A 413 24.52 17.51 -27.23
C ASP A 413 24.62 15.98 -27.13
N ASP A 414 24.60 15.43 -25.91
CA ASP A 414 24.74 14.00 -25.56
C ASP A 414 23.48 13.14 -25.80
N ILE A 415 22.55 13.61 -26.64
CA ILE A 415 21.51 12.73 -27.16
C ILE A 415 22.06 12.13 -28.43
N ASP A 416 22.98 11.18 -28.26
CA ASP A 416 23.29 10.18 -29.28
C ASP A 416 21.98 9.81 -30.00
N GLU A 417 22.04 9.81 -31.33
CA GLU A 417 20.99 9.26 -32.18
C GLU A 417 20.49 7.99 -31.52
N ILE A 418 19.18 7.93 -31.27
CA ILE A 418 18.53 6.84 -30.54
C ILE A 418 19.22 5.52 -30.92
N ASP A 419 19.99 4.94 -30.00
CA ASP A 419 20.52 3.58 -30.14
C ASP A 419 19.35 2.60 -29.95
N ALA A 420 18.39 2.70 -30.86
CA ALA A 420 17.31 1.76 -31.08
C ALA A 420 17.87 0.44 -31.57
N THR A 421 19.06 0.48 -32.18
CA THR A 421 19.87 -0.66 -32.61
C THR A 421 20.35 -1.51 -31.45
N GLY A 422 20.89 -0.94 -30.36
CA GLY A 422 21.39 -1.68 -29.20
C GLY A 422 20.31 -2.24 -28.25
N ARG A 423 19.02 -1.92 -28.48
CA ARG A 423 17.88 -2.41 -27.67
C ARG A 423 16.96 -3.34 -28.43
N THR A 424 17.55 -4.12 -29.32
CA THR A 424 16.89 -5.16 -30.10
C THR A 424 17.46 -6.53 -29.75
N LEU A 425 16.79 -7.59 -30.18
CA LEU A 425 17.35 -8.94 -30.08
C LEU A 425 17.87 -9.31 -31.45
N THR A 426 19.03 -9.96 -31.52
CA THR A 426 19.47 -10.57 -32.77
C THR A 426 18.56 -11.75 -33.13
N HIS A 427 18.57 -12.17 -34.39
CA HIS A 427 17.86 -13.37 -34.84
C HIS A 427 18.24 -14.63 -34.03
N ALA A 428 19.51 -14.77 -33.66
CA ALA A 428 20.00 -15.87 -32.82
C ALA A 428 19.44 -15.80 -31.39
N GLN A 429 19.52 -14.63 -30.74
CA GLN A 429 18.95 -14.41 -29.40
C GLN A 429 17.43 -14.64 -29.40
N TRP A 430 16.72 -14.16 -30.42
CA TRP A 430 15.29 -14.41 -30.58
C TRP A 430 14.96 -15.90 -30.69
N LYS A 431 15.72 -16.67 -31.47
CA LYS A 431 15.55 -18.12 -31.58
C LYS A 431 15.67 -18.81 -30.21
N TYR A 432 16.68 -18.43 -29.41
CA TYR A 432 16.84 -18.92 -28.03
C TYR A 432 15.65 -18.56 -27.14
N VAL A 433 15.19 -17.30 -27.18
CA VAL A 433 14.03 -16.86 -26.41
C VAL A 433 12.78 -17.66 -26.80
N LEU A 434 12.55 -17.89 -28.09
CA LEU A 434 11.42 -18.67 -28.58
C LEU A 434 11.47 -20.12 -28.05
N GLN A 435 12.62 -20.78 -28.18
CA GLN A 435 12.85 -22.15 -27.69
C GLN A 435 12.52 -22.30 -26.20
N THR A 436 12.73 -21.28 -25.38
CA THR A 436 12.41 -21.34 -23.94
C THR A 436 10.93 -21.53 -23.65
N THR A 437 10.07 -21.13 -24.59
CA THR A 437 8.62 -21.25 -24.49
C THR A 437 8.04 -22.36 -25.35
N THR A 438 8.74 -22.84 -26.37
CA THR A 438 8.26 -23.91 -27.25
C THR A 438 8.23 -25.26 -26.52
N ARG A 439 7.10 -25.96 -26.58
CA ARG A 439 6.88 -27.28 -25.99
C ARG A 439 6.11 -28.19 -26.97
N VAL A 440 6.22 -29.49 -26.77
CA VAL A 440 5.37 -30.49 -27.46
C VAL A 440 3.96 -30.47 -26.87
N THR A 441 3.88 -30.43 -25.54
CA THR A 441 2.64 -30.32 -24.77
C THR A 441 2.77 -29.17 -23.78
N TYR A 442 1.71 -28.38 -23.67
CA TYR A 442 1.70 -27.16 -22.85
C TYR A 442 0.80 -27.32 -21.63
N THR A 443 1.28 -26.90 -20.47
CA THR A 443 0.39 -26.49 -19.38
C THR A 443 -0.34 -25.19 -19.74
N ARG A 444 -1.37 -24.81 -18.98
CA ARG A 444 -2.10 -23.54 -19.20
C ARG A 444 -1.18 -22.32 -19.09
N GLU A 445 -0.27 -22.35 -18.11
CA GLU A 445 0.76 -21.33 -17.91
C GLU A 445 1.68 -21.20 -19.13
N GLU A 446 2.20 -22.34 -19.61
CA GLU A 446 3.15 -22.37 -20.72
C GLU A 446 2.49 -21.95 -22.04
N GLN A 447 1.25 -22.38 -22.31
CA GLN A 447 0.52 -21.97 -23.51
C GLN A 447 0.31 -20.45 -23.52
N ARG A 448 -0.02 -19.85 -22.37
CA ARG A 448 -0.15 -18.40 -22.24
C ARG A 448 1.19 -17.70 -22.48
N ASP A 449 2.26 -18.18 -21.87
CA ASP A 449 3.60 -17.60 -21.98
C ASP A 449 4.16 -17.71 -23.41
N HIS A 450 3.83 -18.78 -24.13
CA HIS A 450 4.19 -18.95 -25.54
C HIS A 450 3.38 -18.02 -26.44
N PHE A 451 2.06 -18.00 -26.29
CA PHE A 451 1.18 -17.12 -27.07
C PHE A 451 1.53 -15.64 -26.89
N ILE A 452 1.73 -15.15 -25.65
CA ILE A 452 2.04 -13.74 -25.42
C ILE A 452 3.38 -13.33 -26.04
N LEU A 453 4.36 -14.23 -26.09
CA LEU A 453 5.65 -13.99 -26.73
C LEU A 453 5.49 -13.83 -28.24
N LEU A 454 4.79 -14.77 -28.88
CA LEU A 454 4.50 -14.73 -30.32
C LEU A 454 3.64 -13.52 -30.69
N PHE A 455 2.61 -13.23 -29.88
CA PHE A 455 1.73 -12.10 -30.10
C PHE A 455 2.51 -10.78 -30.08
N ALA A 456 3.37 -10.56 -29.08
CA ALA A 456 4.20 -9.37 -29.00
C ALA A 456 5.19 -9.25 -30.17
N TYR A 457 5.83 -10.36 -30.56
CA TYR A 457 6.79 -10.38 -31.66
C TYR A 457 6.13 -10.17 -33.03
N ALA A 458 4.97 -10.77 -33.27
CA ALA A 458 4.29 -10.66 -34.56
C ALA A 458 3.67 -9.28 -34.80
N THR A 459 3.27 -8.58 -33.75
CA THR A 459 2.46 -7.35 -33.86
C THR A 459 3.19 -6.08 -33.43
N GLY A 460 4.31 -6.21 -32.73
CA GLY A 460 5.06 -5.09 -32.18
C GLY A 460 4.26 -4.19 -31.23
N LEU A 461 3.14 -4.65 -30.67
CA LEU A 461 2.26 -3.82 -29.83
C LEU A 461 2.95 -3.30 -28.57
N ARG A 462 2.50 -2.13 -28.10
CA ARG A 462 2.94 -1.64 -26.78
C ARG A 462 2.41 -2.58 -25.70
N ARG A 463 3.15 -2.69 -24.60
CA ARG A 463 2.76 -3.46 -23.41
C ARG A 463 1.32 -3.24 -22.94
N ALA A 464 0.86 -1.98 -22.94
CA ALA A 464 -0.51 -1.65 -22.52
C ALA A 464 -1.57 -2.00 -23.58
N GLU A 465 -1.18 -2.03 -24.86
CA GLU A 465 -2.06 -2.46 -25.97
C GLU A 465 -2.22 -3.99 -25.91
N LEU A 466 -1.13 -4.75 -25.73
CA LEU A 466 -1.17 -6.21 -25.51
C LEU A 466 -2.11 -6.59 -24.36
N ALA A 467 -1.96 -5.92 -23.22
CA ALA A 467 -2.74 -6.17 -22.01
C ALA A 467 -4.25 -5.90 -22.17
N ARG A 468 -4.65 -5.05 -23.12
CA ARG A 468 -6.04 -4.60 -23.30
C ARG A 468 -6.76 -5.27 -24.46
N ALA A 469 -6.05 -5.94 -25.36
CA ALA A 469 -6.63 -6.55 -26.54
C ALA A 469 -7.67 -7.62 -26.15
N THR A 470 -8.85 -7.54 -26.75
CA THR A 470 -9.92 -8.53 -26.57
C THR A 470 -10.29 -9.19 -27.88
N THR A 471 -11.08 -10.26 -27.80
CA THR A 471 -11.69 -10.93 -28.96
C THR A 471 -12.57 -10.00 -29.79
N GLY A 472 -13.25 -9.04 -29.16
CA GLY A 472 -14.07 -8.03 -29.83
C GLY A 472 -13.27 -7.01 -30.66
N ASP A 473 -11.95 -6.92 -30.46
CA ASP A 473 -11.06 -6.09 -31.27
C ASP A 473 -10.60 -6.81 -32.56
N LEU A 474 -10.89 -8.10 -32.71
CA LEU A 474 -10.50 -8.88 -33.89
C LEU A 474 -11.56 -8.78 -34.98
N SER A 475 -11.11 -8.60 -36.22
CA SER A 475 -11.95 -8.61 -37.41
C SER A 475 -11.34 -9.48 -38.51
N ARG A 476 -12.20 -9.93 -39.44
CA ARG A 476 -11.81 -10.63 -40.65
C ARG A 476 -12.05 -9.72 -41.84
N THR A 477 -11.05 -9.62 -42.71
CA THR A 477 -11.12 -8.86 -43.96
C THR A 477 -10.82 -9.82 -45.10
N ALA A 478 -11.72 -9.88 -46.09
CA ALA A 478 -11.46 -10.63 -47.31
C ALA A 478 -10.29 -9.97 -48.06
N LEU A 479 -9.30 -10.77 -48.45
CA LEU A 479 -8.21 -10.30 -49.29
C LEU A 479 -8.52 -10.66 -50.74
N ASP A 480 -8.35 -9.70 -51.64
CA ASP A 480 -8.48 -9.94 -53.06
C ASP A 480 -7.39 -10.94 -53.52
N GLY A 481 -7.80 -12.02 -54.19
CA GLY A 481 -6.91 -13.09 -54.63
C GLY A 481 -6.47 -14.12 -53.58
N ALA A 482 -6.99 -14.08 -52.34
CA ALA A 482 -6.71 -15.11 -51.33
C ALA A 482 -7.96 -15.94 -51.00
N LEU A 483 -7.79 -17.26 -50.83
CA LEU A 483 -8.87 -18.18 -50.47
C LEU A 483 -9.34 -18.06 -49.00
N ALA A 484 -8.60 -17.33 -48.17
CA ALA A 484 -8.89 -17.19 -46.74
C ALA A 484 -8.88 -15.73 -46.30
N ASP A 485 -9.82 -15.37 -45.41
CA ASP A 485 -9.86 -14.06 -44.78
C ASP A 485 -8.58 -13.78 -43.97
N ALA A 486 -8.08 -12.55 -44.05
CA ALA A 486 -7.05 -12.05 -43.16
C ALA A 486 -7.64 -11.63 -41.82
N TRP A 487 -7.01 -12.08 -40.73
CA TRP A 487 -7.31 -11.57 -39.41
C TRP A 487 -6.57 -10.26 -39.16
N GLU A 488 -7.27 -9.31 -38.57
CA GLU A 488 -6.72 -8.05 -38.11
C GLU A 488 -7.12 -7.79 -36.67
N LEU A 489 -6.23 -7.13 -35.93
CA LEU A 489 -6.51 -6.59 -34.61
C LEU A 489 -6.66 -5.07 -34.70
N LYS A 490 -7.81 -4.58 -34.27
CA LYS A 490 -8.06 -3.15 -34.09
C LYS A 490 -7.43 -2.66 -32.80
N VAL A 491 -6.48 -1.74 -32.92
CA VAL A 491 -5.71 -1.24 -31.78
C VAL A 491 -6.03 0.21 -31.50
N HIS A 492 -6.39 0.48 -30.25
CA HIS A 492 -6.66 1.81 -29.73
C HIS A 492 -5.39 2.42 -29.10
N GLY A 493 -4.66 3.23 -29.85
CA GLY A 493 -3.40 3.85 -29.43
C GLY A 493 -3.56 5.14 -28.61
N LYS A 494 -2.41 5.70 -28.18
CA LYS A 494 -2.34 7.01 -27.49
C LYS A 494 -2.98 8.10 -28.36
N GLY A 495 -3.88 8.89 -27.76
CA GLY A 495 -4.58 9.98 -28.48
C GLY A 495 -5.77 9.52 -29.33
N ARG A 496 -6.38 8.36 -29.01
CA ARG A 496 -7.55 7.78 -29.72
C ARG A 496 -7.30 7.41 -31.19
N ARG A 497 -6.05 7.36 -31.64
CA ARG A 497 -5.72 6.88 -33.00
C ARG A 497 -5.98 5.38 -33.08
N LYS A 498 -6.85 4.99 -34.00
CA LYS A 498 -7.17 3.60 -34.32
C LYS A 498 -6.22 3.14 -35.43
N ARG A 499 -5.73 1.91 -35.35
CA ARG A 499 -4.98 1.25 -36.41
C ARG A 499 -5.36 -0.22 -36.48
N HIS A 500 -5.19 -0.81 -37.66
CA HIS A 500 -5.39 -2.23 -37.90
C HIS A 500 -4.02 -2.88 -37.95
N VAL A 501 -3.83 -3.97 -37.21
CA VAL A 501 -2.57 -4.72 -37.17
C VAL A 501 -2.86 -6.13 -37.67
N PRO A 502 -2.19 -6.57 -38.75
CA PRO A 502 -2.37 -7.92 -39.26
C PRO A 502 -2.05 -9.00 -38.21
N MET A 503 -2.86 -10.04 -38.17
CA MET A 503 -2.73 -11.18 -37.27
C MET A 503 -2.47 -12.45 -38.08
N PRO A 504 -1.22 -12.92 -38.17
CA PRO A 504 -0.88 -14.08 -38.99
C PRO A 504 -1.66 -15.33 -38.60
N VAL A 505 -2.00 -16.19 -39.57
CA VAL A 505 -2.80 -17.42 -39.35
C VAL A 505 -2.21 -18.31 -38.26
N ARG A 506 -0.89 -18.47 -38.21
CA ARG A 506 -0.21 -19.26 -37.15
C ARG A 506 -0.40 -18.65 -35.76
N LEU A 507 -0.42 -17.32 -35.65
CA LEU A 507 -0.69 -16.63 -34.38
C LEU A 507 -2.15 -16.83 -33.95
N MET A 508 -3.08 -16.80 -34.91
CA MET A 508 -4.50 -17.06 -34.64
C MET A 508 -4.74 -18.50 -34.16
N ALA A 509 -4.05 -19.48 -34.74
CA ALA A 509 -4.09 -20.86 -34.26
C ALA A 509 -3.56 -21.00 -32.81
N GLU A 510 -2.51 -20.25 -32.44
CA GLU A 510 -2.04 -20.20 -31.05
C GLU A 510 -3.04 -19.54 -30.09
N LEU A 511 -3.73 -18.48 -30.55
CA LEU A 511 -4.80 -17.84 -29.77
C LEU A 511 -5.94 -18.83 -29.49
N GLU A 512 -6.36 -19.60 -30.50
CA GLU A 512 -7.40 -20.63 -30.33
C GLU A 512 -6.97 -21.69 -29.32
N ARG A 513 -5.72 -22.17 -29.38
CA ARG A 513 -5.17 -23.07 -28.35
C ARG A 513 -5.21 -22.45 -26.95
N THR A 514 -4.88 -21.17 -26.82
CA THR A 514 -4.96 -20.46 -25.54
C THR A 514 -6.40 -20.30 -25.04
N LEU A 515 -7.37 -20.07 -25.92
CA LEU A 515 -8.79 -20.03 -25.56
C LEU A 515 -9.28 -21.40 -25.08
N GLN A 516 -8.96 -22.46 -25.82
CA GLN A 516 -9.29 -23.85 -25.44
C GLN A 516 -8.67 -24.24 -24.09
N ALA A 517 -7.40 -23.91 -23.86
CA ALA A 517 -6.72 -24.18 -22.59
C ALA A 517 -7.39 -23.48 -21.39
N ARG A 518 -8.04 -22.33 -21.63
CA ARG A 518 -8.84 -21.58 -20.65
C ARG A 518 -10.29 -22.07 -20.55
N ARG A 519 -10.71 -23.02 -21.41
CA ARG A 519 -12.09 -23.49 -21.59
C ARG A 519 -13.04 -22.39 -22.06
N GLU A 520 -12.53 -21.46 -22.85
CA GLU A 520 -13.34 -20.46 -23.54
C GLU A 520 -13.96 -21.07 -24.81
N PRO A 521 -15.10 -20.54 -25.31
CA PRO A 521 -15.65 -20.95 -26.60
C PRO A 521 -14.65 -20.76 -27.76
N PRO A 522 -14.90 -21.40 -28.93
CA PRO A 522 -14.17 -21.09 -30.15
C PRO A 522 -14.27 -19.60 -30.49
N LEU A 523 -13.24 -19.05 -31.14
CA LEU A 523 -13.05 -17.60 -31.32
C LEU A 523 -14.29 -16.88 -31.87
N GLY A 524 -14.98 -17.45 -32.87
CA GLY A 524 -16.20 -16.86 -33.45
C GLY A 524 -17.42 -16.81 -32.52
N LYS A 525 -17.38 -17.49 -31.36
CA LYS A 525 -18.43 -17.53 -30.34
C LYS A 525 -17.97 -16.94 -28.99
N CYS A 526 -16.75 -16.43 -28.90
CA CYS A 526 -16.29 -15.79 -27.67
C CYS A 526 -17.07 -14.49 -27.40
N PRO A 527 -17.42 -14.18 -26.14
CA PRO A 527 -17.83 -12.83 -25.73
C PRO A 527 -16.81 -11.79 -26.20
N LYS A 528 -17.26 -10.57 -26.55
CA LYS A 528 -16.39 -9.52 -27.10
C LYS A 528 -15.36 -8.99 -26.10
N GLU A 529 -15.67 -9.12 -24.82
CA GLU A 529 -14.86 -8.66 -23.70
C GLU A 529 -13.78 -9.68 -23.32
N THR A 530 -13.80 -10.90 -23.89
CA THR A 530 -12.83 -11.95 -23.58
C THR A 530 -11.41 -11.47 -23.91
N PRO A 531 -10.50 -11.38 -22.92
CA PRO A 531 -9.15 -10.90 -23.17
C PRO A 531 -8.34 -11.92 -23.97
N LEU A 532 -7.51 -11.45 -24.90
CA LEU A 532 -6.57 -12.32 -25.60
C LEU A 532 -5.53 -12.91 -24.64
N ILE A 533 -5.16 -12.16 -23.59
CA ILE A 533 -4.25 -12.62 -22.53
C ILE A 533 -4.91 -12.43 -21.16
N ALA A 534 -5.27 -13.55 -20.52
CA ALA A 534 -5.91 -13.54 -19.20
C ALA A 534 -4.99 -13.95 -18.04
N HIS A 535 -5.40 -13.52 -16.85
CA HIS A 535 -4.98 -14.12 -15.60
C HIS A 535 -5.57 -15.53 -15.45
N LEU A 536 -4.73 -16.51 -15.14
CA LEU A 536 -5.10 -17.94 -15.20
C LEU A 536 -6.16 -18.34 -14.17
N GLN A 537 -6.25 -17.64 -13.04
CA GLN A 537 -7.21 -17.96 -11.97
C GLN A 537 -8.51 -17.17 -12.06
N THR A 538 -8.46 -15.94 -12.57
CA THR A 538 -9.62 -15.01 -12.49
C THR A 538 -10.28 -14.79 -13.84
N GLY A 539 -9.68 -15.23 -14.94
CA GLY A 539 -10.15 -14.97 -16.32
C GLY A 539 -10.00 -13.51 -16.77
N GLN A 540 -9.71 -12.59 -15.83
CA GLN A 540 -9.59 -11.16 -16.10
C GLN A 540 -8.36 -10.82 -16.95
N PRO A 541 -8.37 -9.70 -17.69
CA PRO A 541 -7.20 -9.26 -18.47
C PRO A 541 -5.96 -9.10 -17.58
N LEU A 542 -4.78 -9.47 -18.09
CA LEU A 542 -3.53 -9.18 -17.38
C LEU A 542 -3.29 -7.66 -17.33
N THR A 543 -2.83 -7.16 -16.18
CA THR A 543 -2.38 -5.76 -16.10
C THR A 543 -1.10 -5.56 -16.90
N PRO A 544 -0.81 -4.35 -17.42
CA PRO A 544 0.45 -4.08 -18.13
C PRO A 544 1.69 -4.44 -17.32
N ASP A 545 1.67 -4.28 -16.00
CA ASP A 545 2.78 -4.67 -15.13
C ASP A 545 2.89 -6.18 -14.92
N ALA A 546 1.76 -6.92 -14.93
CA ALA A 546 1.79 -8.38 -14.96
C ALA A 546 2.43 -8.89 -16.25
N VAL A 547 2.10 -8.28 -17.40
CA VAL A 547 2.73 -8.57 -18.70
C VAL A 547 4.23 -8.29 -18.66
N ALA A 548 4.67 -7.14 -18.12
CA ALA A 548 6.11 -6.86 -17.98
C ALA A 548 6.85 -7.89 -17.11
N ARG A 549 6.26 -8.30 -15.98
CA ARG A 549 6.84 -9.33 -15.11
C ARG A 549 6.93 -10.68 -15.82
N LEU A 550 5.92 -11.02 -16.63
CA LEU A 550 5.92 -12.25 -17.42
C LEU A 550 7.07 -12.25 -18.43
N PHE A 551 7.21 -11.19 -19.23
CA PHE A 551 8.34 -11.06 -20.16
C PHE A 551 9.69 -11.10 -19.45
N LYS A 552 9.84 -10.42 -18.30
CA LYS A 552 11.08 -10.50 -17.51
C LYS A 552 11.40 -11.93 -17.05
N ARG A 553 10.41 -12.75 -16.72
CA ARG A 553 10.63 -14.18 -16.43
C ARG A 553 11.01 -14.98 -17.67
N ILE A 554 10.39 -14.72 -18.82
CA ILE A 554 10.77 -15.37 -20.09
C ILE A 554 12.23 -15.05 -20.44
N PHE A 555 12.60 -13.76 -20.47
CA PHE A 555 13.97 -13.37 -20.80
C PHE A 555 14.99 -13.83 -19.78
N LYS A 556 14.63 -13.87 -18.49
CA LYS A 556 15.52 -14.45 -17.48
C LYS A 556 15.77 -15.93 -17.75
N ARG A 557 14.73 -16.73 -18.03
CA ARG A 557 14.90 -18.15 -18.40
C ARG A 557 15.79 -18.31 -19.64
N ALA A 558 15.58 -17.46 -20.65
CA ALA A 558 16.39 -17.45 -21.86
C ALA A 558 17.85 -17.05 -21.58
N ALA A 559 18.07 -16.05 -20.72
CA ALA A 559 19.39 -15.63 -20.29
C ALA A 559 20.11 -16.76 -19.53
N ASP A 560 19.43 -17.42 -18.59
CA ASP A 560 20.00 -18.50 -17.79
C ASP A 560 20.39 -19.70 -18.68
N GLN A 561 19.56 -20.05 -19.68
CA GLN A 561 19.87 -21.10 -20.66
C GLN A 561 20.99 -20.70 -21.63
N LEU A 562 21.00 -19.46 -22.09
CA LEU A 562 22.02 -18.95 -23.01
C LEU A 562 23.37 -18.86 -22.32
N GLU A 563 23.43 -18.38 -21.08
CA GLU A 563 24.67 -18.31 -20.27
C GLU A 563 25.27 -19.70 -20.05
N ALA A 564 24.42 -20.72 -19.81
CA ALA A 564 24.87 -22.10 -19.68
C ALA A 564 25.47 -22.68 -20.97
N THR A 565 25.04 -22.20 -22.14
CA THR A 565 25.51 -22.68 -23.45
C THR A 565 26.69 -21.83 -23.98
N TYR A 566 26.65 -20.52 -23.76
CA TYR A 566 27.62 -19.52 -24.21
C TYR A 566 27.86 -18.48 -23.10
N PRO A 567 28.86 -18.72 -22.23
CA PRO A 567 29.21 -17.78 -21.16
C PRO A 567 29.49 -16.36 -21.69
N GLY A 568 28.98 -15.35 -21.01
CA GLY A 568 29.10 -13.94 -21.40
C GLY A 568 28.09 -13.44 -22.45
N SER A 569 27.25 -14.31 -23.01
CA SER A 569 26.33 -13.93 -24.11
C SER A 569 24.93 -13.48 -23.65
N ALA A 570 24.65 -13.49 -22.34
CA ALA A 570 23.29 -13.33 -21.82
C ALA A 570 22.93 -11.92 -21.32
N ASP A 571 23.87 -10.98 -21.30
CA ASP A 571 23.68 -9.66 -20.69
C ASP A 571 22.56 -8.83 -21.32
N ASP A 572 22.41 -8.94 -22.64
CA ASP A 572 21.30 -8.32 -23.38
C ASP A 572 19.95 -8.87 -22.94
N LEU A 573 19.83 -10.20 -22.81
CA LEU A 573 18.60 -10.86 -22.36
C LEU A 573 18.27 -10.50 -20.90
N LYS A 574 19.27 -10.35 -20.03
CA LYS A 574 19.06 -9.87 -18.64
C LYS A 574 18.44 -8.46 -18.62
N LYS A 575 18.84 -7.60 -19.57
CA LYS A 575 18.33 -6.22 -19.72
C LYS A 575 17.01 -6.15 -20.47
N ALA A 576 16.72 -7.09 -21.36
CA ALA A 576 15.59 -7.10 -22.29
C ALA A 576 14.22 -6.87 -21.62
N SER A 577 13.33 -6.18 -22.32
CA SER A 577 11.99 -5.81 -21.84
C SER A 577 10.95 -5.94 -22.95
N THR A 578 9.66 -5.76 -22.64
CA THR A 578 8.59 -5.77 -23.66
C THR A 578 8.83 -4.76 -24.77
N HIS A 579 9.53 -3.65 -24.49
CA HIS A 579 9.86 -2.67 -25.54
C HIS A 579 10.97 -3.15 -26.48
N TRP A 580 11.88 -4.01 -26.01
CA TRP A 580 12.88 -4.64 -26.87
C TRP A 580 12.20 -5.51 -27.92
N LEU A 581 11.19 -6.32 -27.57
CA LEU A 581 10.45 -7.11 -28.56
C LEU A 581 9.77 -6.27 -29.63
N ARG A 582 9.31 -5.07 -29.27
CA ARG A 582 8.79 -4.13 -30.26
C ARG A 582 9.90 -3.68 -31.21
N HIS A 583 11.08 -3.33 -30.71
CA HIS A 583 12.24 -3.00 -31.55
C HIS A 583 12.69 -4.19 -32.40
N THR A 584 12.71 -5.40 -31.83
CA THR A 584 12.98 -6.65 -32.55
C THR A 584 11.99 -6.86 -33.69
N HIS A 585 10.70 -6.68 -33.45
CA HIS A 585 9.67 -6.75 -34.49
C HIS A 585 9.95 -5.75 -35.61
N VAL A 586 10.23 -4.48 -35.28
CA VAL A 586 10.53 -3.45 -36.29
C VAL A 586 11.73 -3.86 -37.13
N ASN A 587 12.86 -4.18 -36.49
CA ASN A 587 14.11 -4.51 -37.18
C ASN A 587 13.92 -5.75 -38.04
N HIS A 588 13.47 -6.87 -37.47
CA HIS A 588 13.34 -8.12 -38.23
C HIS A 588 12.34 -8.00 -39.40
N THR A 589 11.29 -7.21 -39.24
CA THR A 589 10.32 -6.97 -40.33
C THR A 589 10.94 -6.14 -41.45
N LEU A 590 11.74 -5.11 -41.13
CA LEU A 590 12.50 -4.33 -42.10
C LEU A 590 13.63 -5.14 -42.75
N ASP A 591 14.30 -6.01 -42.00
CA ASP A 591 15.35 -6.93 -42.48
C ASP A 591 14.77 -7.95 -43.46
N SER A 592 13.52 -8.34 -43.27
CA SER A 592 12.75 -9.21 -44.17
C SER A 592 12.22 -8.49 -45.42
N GLY A 593 12.55 -7.20 -45.60
CA GLY A 593 12.22 -6.44 -46.81
C GLY A 593 10.87 -5.70 -46.78
N ALA A 594 10.18 -5.63 -45.64
CA ALA A 594 8.90 -4.92 -45.55
C ALA A 594 9.06 -3.40 -45.76
N ASP A 595 8.03 -2.76 -46.30
CA ASP A 595 8.00 -1.31 -46.49
C ASP A 595 7.95 -0.55 -45.14
N VAL A 596 8.75 0.50 -45.04
CA VAL A 596 8.89 1.33 -43.82
C VAL A 596 7.57 2.01 -43.44
N ARG A 597 6.73 2.38 -44.41
CA ARG A 597 5.40 2.98 -44.21
C ARG A 597 4.44 1.96 -43.60
N ASP A 598 4.42 0.73 -44.10
CA ASP A 598 3.55 -0.32 -43.56
C ASP A 598 3.92 -0.65 -42.11
N VAL A 599 5.23 -0.75 -41.84
CA VAL A 599 5.75 -0.93 -40.48
C VAL A 599 5.37 0.27 -39.59
N GLN A 600 5.48 1.51 -40.09
CA GLN A 600 5.08 2.72 -39.36
C GLN A 600 3.58 2.71 -39.00
N VAL A 601 2.73 2.35 -39.96
CA VAL A 601 1.26 2.27 -39.80
C VAL A 601 0.92 1.21 -38.75
N ASN A 602 1.46 0.00 -38.88
CA ASN A 602 1.26 -1.11 -37.92
C ASN A 602 1.73 -0.75 -36.51
N LEU A 603 2.78 0.04 -36.38
CA LEU A 603 3.31 0.53 -35.10
C LEU A 603 2.52 1.74 -34.55
N GLY A 604 1.78 2.46 -35.39
CA GLY A 604 1.08 3.70 -35.02
C GLY A 604 2.03 4.82 -34.63
N HIS A 605 3.15 4.96 -35.34
CA HIS A 605 4.10 6.07 -35.14
C HIS A 605 3.58 7.36 -35.79
N ALA A 606 3.57 8.46 -35.03
CA ALA A 606 3.04 9.74 -35.49
C ALA A 606 3.95 10.46 -36.51
N SER A 607 5.22 10.06 -36.61
CA SER A 607 6.19 10.61 -37.55
C SER A 607 7.03 9.48 -38.13
N LEU A 608 7.25 9.53 -39.43
CA LEU A 608 8.17 8.67 -40.17
C LEU A 608 9.57 8.64 -39.54
N GLY A 609 10.04 9.78 -39.02
CA GLY A 609 11.35 9.89 -38.37
C GLY A 609 11.54 8.92 -37.21
N THR A 610 10.46 8.47 -36.55
CA THR A 610 10.57 7.45 -35.48
C THR A 610 10.90 6.06 -36.03
N THR A 611 10.45 5.77 -37.26
CA THR A 611 10.67 4.49 -37.94
C THR A 611 11.95 4.53 -38.79
N THR A 612 12.32 5.69 -39.34
CA THR A 612 13.57 5.88 -40.10
C THR A 612 14.83 5.72 -39.23
N ILE A 613 14.74 5.88 -37.91
CA ILE A 613 15.87 5.58 -37.01
C ILE A 613 16.35 4.12 -37.18
N TYR A 614 15.44 3.18 -37.42
CA TYR A 614 15.80 1.77 -37.59
C TYR A 614 16.43 1.47 -38.95
N THR A 615 16.19 2.31 -39.97
CA THR A 615 16.81 2.12 -41.30
C THR A 615 18.21 2.73 -41.39
N LYS A 616 18.56 3.67 -40.49
CA LYS A 616 19.87 4.32 -40.47
C LYS A 616 20.97 3.50 -39.81
N GLY A 617 20.63 2.61 -38.89
CA GLY A 617 21.58 1.93 -38.01
C GLY A 617 22.10 0.57 -38.49
N ASP A 618 21.65 0.05 -39.64
CA ASP A 618 22.04 -1.30 -40.05
C ASP A 618 23.20 -1.30 -41.06
N SER A 619 24.42 -1.25 -40.53
CA SER A 619 25.65 -1.47 -41.29
C SER A 619 25.68 -2.84 -41.97
N ALA A 620 25.02 -3.87 -41.42
CA ALA A 620 24.97 -5.20 -42.02
C ALA A 620 24.02 -5.26 -43.22
N ARG A 621 22.87 -4.57 -43.17
CA ARG A 621 21.99 -4.41 -44.34
C ARG A 621 22.64 -3.58 -45.43
N ARG A 622 23.33 -2.47 -45.08
CA ARG A 622 24.10 -1.68 -46.05
C ARG A 622 25.20 -2.52 -46.69
N TYR A 623 25.95 -3.27 -45.89
CA TYR A 623 27.00 -4.17 -46.37
C TYR A 623 26.41 -5.24 -47.30
N LYS A 624 25.35 -5.96 -46.89
CA LYS A 624 24.70 -6.97 -47.74
C LYS A 624 24.11 -6.41 -49.03
N ALA A 625 23.53 -5.20 -48.98
CA ALA A 625 23.01 -4.55 -50.17
C ALA A 625 24.12 -4.16 -51.14
N VAL A 626 25.24 -3.64 -50.63
CA VAL A 626 26.44 -3.35 -51.44
C VAL A 626 27.05 -4.64 -51.99
N ASN A 627 27.13 -5.70 -51.18
CA ASN A 627 27.65 -6.99 -51.62
C ASN A 627 26.78 -7.60 -52.71
N ALA A 628 25.45 -7.63 -52.54
CA ALA A 628 24.53 -8.13 -53.55
C ALA A 628 24.55 -7.31 -54.85
N PHE A 629 24.69 -5.98 -54.74
CA PHE A 629 24.90 -5.10 -55.90
C PHE A 629 26.22 -5.42 -56.61
N PHE A 630 27.31 -5.58 -55.86
CA PHE A 630 28.65 -5.85 -56.41
C PHE A 630 28.73 -7.24 -57.03
N ASP A 631 28.23 -8.27 -56.35
CA ASP A 631 28.15 -9.65 -56.84
C ASP A 631 27.27 -9.73 -58.11
N GLY A 632 26.16 -8.96 -58.16
CA GLY A 632 25.31 -8.85 -59.34
C GLY A 632 26.01 -8.17 -60.54
N ALA A 633 26.76 -7.10 -60.30
CA ALA A 633 27.53 -6.40 -61.33
C ALA A 633 28.67 -7.27 -61.89
N LEU A 634 29.32 -8.08 -61.05
CA LEU A 634 30.33 -9.04 -61.50
C LEU A 634 29.73 -10.19 -62.32
N ALA A 635 28.56 -10.70 -61.95
CA ALA A 635 27.87 -11.75 -62.69
C ALA A 635 27.36 -11.30 -64.08
N GLU A 636 27.19 -10.00 -64.31
CA GLU A 636 26.90 -9.43 -65.64
C GLU A 636 28.16 -9.18 -66.47
N ALA A 637 29.34 -9.04 -65.86
CA ALA A 637 30.62 -8.92 -66.56
C ALA A 637 31.20 -10.27 -67.00
N ASP A 638 30.80 -11.36 -66.35
CA ASP A 638 31.17 -12.75 -66.70
C ASP A 638 30.20 -13.41 -67.72
N LYS A 639 29.27 -12.64 -68.30
CA LYS A 639 28.40 -13.04 -69.43
C LYS A 639 28.79 -12.28 -70.68
#